data_AF-A0A954YQU3-F1
#
_entry.id   AF-A0A954YQU3-F1
#
_cell.length_a   1.000
_cell.length_b   1.000
_cell.length_c   1.000
_cell.angle_alpha   90.00
_cell.angle_beta   90.00
_cell.angle_gamma   90.00
#
_symmetry.space_group_name_H-M   'P 1'
#
loop_
_entity.id
_entity.type
_entity.pdbx_description
1 polymer ?
#
loop_
_entity_poly.entity_id
_entity_poly.type
_entity_poly.pdbx_seq_one_letter_code
_entity_poly.pdbx_strand_id
1 'polypeptide(L)'
;MKNHAHHLGLLACFAFGAFVFANVARANVRYSFVFRSDQVVPPTASISAGQGAATLNTAETELVFAVLHGVSGATSATVHSGELGTNGPVEFTLTMVNATTFAGTWAIDSSGIADLQAGRLYVQIESDLYPDGEVRGQIDLNPNPVPGDVIITEIMYDPLSPEGNFPDPPFAANAEWIELFNTTFTDIEIGGWFFQDEDVDESAPCTLLRSGTFPPFVLRSFQTVVVIPDGAELNGESPSVADFKTSWNLGANINVIQLNADGTTGGAIVGHNLSNNPFSDNFDNDLPLIPDPPLWSPCGTFNRSDNEILTLNDGDQIIDVVNFGDEFAIEVGAMDWPNPVPGASIQLVPADYPALPPIDVSSFSALGNDDPHNWIGHESGDLAGGTQQSVQAGVYKGDDIGSPGFLYGASTGNQPPVAVGEQVVMTPGQSRLVTMDGTDNTRPFFGLLLFLIKSLPQNGHLIDIAGGNHVITAGDISGNGYLMPMIPFDLVRYTNNGTCGLDSFSFATFDGVVESAPVDVEFFVQCGEVVITEIMYNPDSTENSPSEAEWIELYNNTDYPIDLGGWYFADDVTRSGDFPSFILGAKSAVVAIPAVADPNEYLSGWGSQFVHITTNGDTGNGGITGSNLSNGGESLRLIKPGGSTPLVSDAVFYKSGFVDPMWPQMGIDGPSIYVRPSVSYNALANDNPLIWERSINGIDGAALVELTAVYDGDDIGSPGFLQGLIQGPCLSFGFGHDGNRDLSVDEKDYAHYDLCSFGPGTGIPLNCDCFDTDDDGDLDLVDFAGFQAAFD
;
A
#
# COMPACT_ATOMS: atom_id res chain seq x y z
N MET A 1 -70.00 2.83 57.30
CA MET A 1 -71.46 2.88 57.09
C MET A 1 -71.75 2.61 55.60
N LYS A 2 -72.93 2.08 55.27
CA LYS A 2 -73.66 2.05 53.96
C LYS A 2 -72.97 2.64 52.70
N ASN A 3 -73.13 2.11 51.47
CA ASN A 3 -73.72 0.85 50.94
C ASN A 3 -73.33 0.68 49.43
N HIS A 4 -73.70 -0.45 48.80
CA HIS A 4 -73.71 -0.73 47.34
C HIS A 4 -74.23 0.46 46.45
N ALA A 5 -73.91 0.63 45.15
CA ALA A 5 -74.05 -0.36 44.06
C ALA A 5 -73.56 0.11 42.65
N HIS A 6 -73.01 -0.84 41.87
CA HIS A 6 -73.16 -1.10 40.41
C HIS A 6 -73.29 -0.01 39.30
N HIS A 7 -72.35 -0.12 38.34
CA HIS A 7 -72.49 -0.15 36.86
C HIS A 7 -72.69 1.13 36.00
N LEU A 8 -72.15 1.01 34.75
CA LEU A 8 -72.12 1.94 33.59
C LEU A 8 -71.42 3.29 33.85
N GLY A 9 -70.38 3.73 33.13
CA GLY A 9 -69.56 3.08 32.08
C GLY A 9 -69.67 3.74 30.69
N LEU A 10 -68.61 4.43 30.24
CA LEU A 10 -68.30 4.71 28.83
C LEU A 10 -66.83 5.15 28.64
N LEU A 11 -66.37 5.21 27.39
CA LEU A 11 -65.01 5.49 26.87
C LEU A 11 -64.13 6.40 27.75
N ALA A 12 -62.89 6.04 28.13
CA ALA A 12 -61.72 5.59 27.34
C ALA A 12 -60.94 6.73 26.66
N CYS A 13 -59.77 7.04 27.21
CA CYS A 13 -58.68 7.77 26.57
C CYS A 13 -57.36 7.26 27.16
N PHE A 14 -56.68 6.35 26.44
CA PHE A 14 -55.39 5.79 26.87
C PHE A 14 -54.26 6.69 26.36
N ALA A 15 -53.55 7.35 27.27
CA ALA A 15 -52.26 7.96 26.96
C ALA A 15 -51.18 6.86 27.01
N PHE A 16 -50.84 6.31 25.85
CA PHE A 16 -49.69 5.42 25.73
C PHE A 16 -48.40 6.26 25.75
N GLY A 17 -47.62 6.16 26.82
CA GLY A 17 -46.28 6.74 26.87
C GLY A 17 -45.35 5.90 26.00
N ALA A 18 -45.01 6.41 24.81
CA ALA A 18 -44.04 5.75 23.95
C ALA A 18 -42.63 5.88 24.54
N PHE A 19 -42.12 4.81 25.13
CA PHE A 19 -40.67 4.64 25.28
C PHE A 19 -40.08 4.49 23.88
N VAL A 20 -39.47 5.57 23.38
CA VAL A 20 -38.63 5.51 22.19
C VAL A 20 -37.34 4.82 22.60
N PHE A 21 -37.29 3.51 22.41
CA PHE A 21 -36.01 2.83 22.26
C PHE A 21 -35.33 3.44 21.02
N ALA A 22 -34.20 4.09 21.24
CA ALA A 22 -33.32 4.43 20.14
C ALA A 22 -32.76 3.12 19.59
N ASN A 23 -33.16 2.75 18.38
CA ASN A 23 -32.50 1.68 17.64
C ASN A 23 -31.08 2.16 17.33
N VAL A 24 -30.12 1.80 18.19
CA VAL A 24 -28.71 1.85 17.84
C VAL A 24 -28.55 0.89 16.66
N ALA A 25 -28.17 1.41 15.50
CA ALA A 25 -27.81 0.56 14.38
C ALA A 25 -26.57 -0.23 14.76
N ARG A 26 -26.73 -1.54 15.01
CA ARG A 26 -25.57 -2.45 15.10
C ARG A 26 -24.87 -2.46 13.74
N ALA A 27 -23.55 -2.58 13.75
CA ALA A 27 -22.80 -2.96 12.56
C ALA A 27 -22.99 -4.46 12.28
N ASN A 28 -22.61 -4.91 11.07
CA ASN A 28 -22.39 -6.35 10.85
C ASN A 28 -21.26 -6.82 11.77
N VAL A 29 -21.37 -8.05 12.28
CA VAL A 29 -20.34 -8.62 13.17
C VAL A 29 -19.47 -9.57 12.35
N ARG A 30 -18.17 -9.30 12.28
CA ARG A 30 -17.21 -10.14 11.55
C ARG A 30 -16.48 -11.06 12.53
N TYR A 31 -16.66 -12.36 12.33
CA TYR A 31 -15.92 -13.45 12.97
C TYR A 31 -14.77 -13.86 12.06
N SER A 32 -13.67 -14.36 12.60
CA SER A 32 -12.47 -14.74 11.87
C SER A 32 -11.95 -16.11 12.34
N PHE A 33 -11.23 -16.81 11.47
CA PHE A 33 -10.71 -18.15 11.77
C PHE A 33 -9.48 -18.49 10.93
N VAL A 34 -8.52 -19.18 11.55
CA VAL A 34 -7.28 -19.63 10.91
C VAL A 34 -7.32 -21.16 10.76
N PHE A 35 -7.09 -21.64 9.54
CA PHE A 35 -7.03 -23.07 9.25
C PHE A 35 -5.67 -23.65 9.61
N ARG A 36 -5.67 -24.67 10.46
CA ARG A 36 -4.50 -25.44 10.85
C ARG A 36 -4.80 -26.95 10.86
N SER A 37 -3.76 -27.77 10.77
CA SER A 37 -3.84 -29.25 10.79
C SER A 37 -3.96 -29.84 12.20
N ASP A 38 -3.55 -29.09 13.23
CA ASP A 38 -3.67 -29.46 14.65
C ASP A 38 -5.12 -29.40 15.17
N GLN A 39 -5.94 -28.52 14.60
CA GLN A 39 -7.37 -28.38 14.93
C GLN A 39 -8.25 -29.53 14.38
N VAL A 40 -7.76 -30.34 13.45
CA VAL A 40 -8.48 -31.52 12.93
C VAL A 40 -8.50 -32.62 14.00
N VAL A 41 -9.56 -33.44 14.05
CA VAL A 41 -9.73 -34.46 15.09
C VAL A 41 -9.92 -35.84 14.45
N PRO A 42 -8.90 -36.73 14.45
CA PRO A 42 -7.55 -36.54 14.99
C PRO A 42 -6.67 -35.62 14.11
N PRO A 43 -5.63 -34.97 14.67
CA PRO A 43 -4.76 -34.06 13.92
C PRO A 43 -4.11 -34.68 12.69
N THR A 44 -3.97 -33.89 11.63
CA THR A 44 -3.30 -34.33 10.40
C THR A 44 -1.81 -33.98 10.41
N ALA A 45 -1.04 -34.60 9.51
CA ALA A 45 0.36 -34.25 9.26
C ALA A 45 0.53 -33.26 8.10
N SER A 46 -0.53 -32.54 7.70
CA SER A 46 -0.41 -31.52 6.65
C SER A 46 0.28 -30.26 7.17
N ILE A 47 1.03 -29.61 6.30
CA ILE A 47 1.61 -28.27 6.50
C ILE A 47 0.80 -27.17 5.80
N SER A 48 -0.31 -27.53 5.14
CA SER A 48 -1.25 -26.56 4.60
C SER A 48 -1.89 -25.76 5.72
N ALA A 49 -2.10 -24.47 5.46
CA ALA A 49 -2.78 -23.53 6.34
C ALA A 49 -3.75 -22.67 5.52
N GLY A 50 -4.43 -21.72 6.16
CA GLY A 50 -5.34 -20.80 5.50
C GLY A 50 -6.03 -19.88 6.49
N GLN A 51 -6.94 -19.05 5.99
CA GLN A 51 -7.77 -18.17 6.83
C GLN A 51 -9.17 -18.01 6.25
N GLY A 52 -10.11 -17.60 7.08
CA GLY A 52 -11.44 -17.20 6.64
C GLY A 52 -12.09 -16.20 7.57
N ALA A 53 -13.19 -15.62 7.09
CA ALA A 53 -14.06 -14.75 7.86
C ALA A 53 -15.52 -15.12 7.62
N ALA A 54 -16.33 -14.94 8.66
CA ALA A 54 -17.78 -15.15 8.64
C ALA A 54 -18.45 -13.84 9.12
N THR A 55 -19.13 -13.13 8.22
CA THR A 55 -19.77 -11.85 8.54
C THR A 55 -21.26 -12.04 8.77
N LEU A 56 -21.70 -11.84 10.01
CA LEU A 56 -23.10 -11.92 10.43
C LEU A 56 -23.82 -10.60 10.13
N ASN A 57 -24.97 -10.66 9.46
CA ASN A 57 -25.78 -9.49 9.15
C ASN A 57 -26.44 -8.88 10.41
N THR A 58 -26.75 -7.58 10.38
CA THR A 58 -27.39 -6.85 11.51
C THR A 58 -28.75 -7.39 11.96
N ALA A 59 -29.36 -8.28 11.17
CA ALA A 59 -30.65 -8.90 11.43
C ALA A 59 -30.54 -10.33 12.01
N GLU A 60 -29.33 -10.84 12.24
CA GLU A 60 -29.04 -12.19 12.76
C GLU A 60 -29.71 -13.30 11.92
N THR A 61 -29.65 -13.17 10.59
CA THR A 61 -30.32 -14.04 9.59
C THR A 61 -29.44 -14.54 8.44
N GLU A 62 -28.29 -13.93 8.21
CA GLU A 62 -27.33 -14.35 7.17
C GLU A 62 -25.91 -14.29 7.70
N LEU A 63 -25.14 -15.35 7.47
CA LEU A 63 -23.71 -15.44 7.78
C LEU A 63 -22.94 -15.64 6.45
N VAL A 64 -22.12 -14.65 6.09
CA VAL A 64 -21.40 -14.60 4.81
C VAL A 64 -19.95 -15.04 5.00
N PHE A 65 -19.56 -16.14 4.36
CA PHE A 65 -18.24 -16.74 4.43
C PHE A 65 -17.36 -16.37 3.24
N ALA A 66 -16.10 -16.05 3.54
CA ALA A 66 -14.98 -16.04 2.59
C ALA A 66 -13.80 -16.81 3.21
N VAL A 67 -13.18 -17.71 2.44
CA VAL A 67 -12.16 -18.67 2.89
C VAL A 67 -11.05 -18.78 1.85
N LEU A 68 -9.79 -18.71 2.29
CA LEU A 68 -8.58 -18.87 1.49
C LEU A 68 -7.68 -19.95 2.12
N HIS A 69 -7.09 -20.84 1.32
CA HIS A 69 -6.26 -21.95 1.82
C HIS A 69 -5.09 -22.34 0.90
N GLY A 70 -4.07 -22.94 1.51
CA GLY A 70 -2.96 -23.64 0.84
C GLY A 70 -3.16 -25.16 0.69
N VAL A 71 -4.35 -25.71 0.98
CA VAL A 71 -4.65 -27.14 0.74
C VAL A 71 -4.57 -27.44 -0.76
N SER A 72 -3.63 -28.30 -1.14
CA SER A 72 -3.37 -28.66 -2.54
C SER A 72 -4.34 -29.76 -2.99
N GLY A 73 -5.19 -29.45 -3.97
CA GLY A 73 -6.23 -30.38 -4.41
C GLY A 73 -7.36 -30.54 -3.39
N ALA A 74 -7.77 -29.43 -2.74
CA ALA A 74 -8.97 -29.39 -1.93
C ALA A 74 -10.20 -29.88 -2.74
N THR A 75 -11.06 -30.66 -2.11
CA THR A 75 -12.25 -31.26 -2.73
C THR A 75 -13.55 -30.58 -2.30
N SER A 76 -13.58 -30.08 -1.06
CA SER A 76 -14.74 -29.45 -0.44
C SER A 76 -14.32 -28.61 0.78
N ALA A 77 -15.24 -27.77 1.24
CA ALA A 77 -15.14 -27.10 2.53
C ALA A 77 -16.52 -26.98 3.17
N THR A 78 -16.62 -27.34 4.45
CA THR A 78 -17.89 -27.46 5.19
C THR A 78 -17.84 -26.70 6.50
N VAL A 79 -18.96 -26.09 6.85
CA VAL A 79 -19.21 -25.49 8.17
C VAL A 79 -19.88 -26.54 9.04
N HIS A 80 -19.39 -26.74 10.26
CA HIS A 80 -19.90 -27.71 11.22
C HIS A 80 -20.30 -27.02 12.54
N SER A 81 -21.07 -27.73 13.38
CA SER A 81 -21.33 -27.34 14.78
C SER A 81 -20.73 -28.37 15.76
N GLY A 82 -19.70 -27.97 16.51
CA GLY A 82 -19.04 -28.77 17.54
C GLY A 82 -18.06 -27.95 18.39
N GLU A 83 -17.96 -28.30 19.68
CA GLU A 83 -17.00 -27.70 20.62
C GLU A 83 -15.55 -27.94 20.16
N LEU A 84 -14.63 -27.06 20.57
CA LEU A 84 -13.20 -27.15 20.21
C LEU A 84 -12.64 -28.55 20.54
N GLY A 85 -11.86 -29.13 19.61
CA GLY A 85 -11.31 -30.48 19.76
C GLY A 85 -12.34 -31.62 19.63
N THR A 86 -13.59 -31.33 19.23
CA THR A 86 -14.62 -32.35 18.95
C THR A 86 -15.00 -32.40 17.45
N ASN A 87 -15.75 -33.42 17.04
CA ASN A 87 -16.28 -33.54 15.66
C ASN A 87 -17.79 -33.34 15.66
N GLY A 88 -18.25 -32.43 14.80
CA GLY A 88 -19.65 -32.02 14.67
C GLY A 88 -20.31 -32.38 13.33
N PRO A 89 -21.66 -32.41 13.26
CA PRO A 89 -22.39 -32.46 12.00
C PRO A 89 -22.05 -31.27 11.09
N VAL A 90 -22.18 -31.48 9.77
CA VAL A 90 -22.13 -30.41 8.76
C VAL A 90 -23.46 -29.66 8.75
N GLU A 91 -23.41 -28.35 8.98
CA GLU A 91 -24.56 -27.45 8.94
C GLU A 91 -24.67 -26.68 7.61
N PHE A 92 -23.53 -26.38 6.98
CA PHE A 92 -23.48 -25.67 5.70
C PHE A 92 -22.29 -26.14 4.84
N THR A 93 -22.36 -25.97 3.53
CA THR A 93 -21.27 -26.33 2.59
C THR A 93 -20.89 -25.11 1.78
N LEU A 94 -19.61 -24.75 1.78
CA LEU A 94 -19.10 -23.63 1.01
C LEU A 94 -18.95 -24.04 -0.46
N THR A 95 -19.14 -23.06 -1.35
CA THR A 95 -18.91 -23.25 -2.79
C THR A 95 -17.44 -22.97 -3.09
N MET A 96 -16.76 -23.89 -3.76
CA MET A 96 -15.42 -23.67 -4.29
C MET A 96 -15.49 -22.59 -5.39
N VAL A 97 -14.77 -21.49 -5.19
CA VAL A 97 -14.67 -20.39 -6.16
C VAL A 97 -13.52 -20.67 -7.14
N ASN A 98 -12.39 -21.10 -6.61
CA ASN A 98 -11.22 -21.58 -7.36
C ASN A 98 -10.41 -22.58 -6.49
N ALA A 99 -9.23 -23.01 -6.95
CA ALA A 99 -8.42 -24.04 -6.29
C ALA A 99 -7.84 -23.67 -4.90
N THR A 100 -7.89 -22.41 -4.49
CA THR A 100 -7.44 -21.93 -3.16
C THR A 100 -8.53 -21.19 -2.37
N THR A 101 -9.75 -21.04 -2.92
CA THR A 101 -10.77 -20.14 -2.33
C THR A 101 -12.16 -20.77 -2.29
N PHE A 102 -12.82 -20.70 -1.13
CA PHE A 102 -14.22 -21.08 -0.91
C PHE A 102 -15.03 -19.87 -0.42
N ALA A 103 -16.33 -19.82 -0.74
CA ALA A 103 -17.24 -18.78 -0.28
C ALA A 103 -18.68 -19.30 -0.14
N GLY A 104 -19.53 -18.57 0.59
CA GLY A 104 -20.96 -18.87 0.61
C GLY A 104 -21.75 -18.01 1.60
N THR A 105 -23.06 -17.92 1.39
CA THR A 105 -23.98 -17.23 2.32
C THR A 105 -24.90 -18.27 2.95
N TRP A 106 -24.74 -18.49 4.26
CA TRP A 106 -25.66 -19.33 5.03
C TRP A 106 -26.81 -18.46 5.52
N ALA A 107 -28.04 -18.79 5.12
CA ALA A 107 -29.25 -18.30 5.76
C ALA A 107 -29.38 -18.97 7.14
N ILE A 108 -28.67 -18.42 8.12
CA ILE A 108 -28.45 -18.99 9.45
C ILE A 108 -29.71 -18.86 10.32
N ASP A 109 -29.98 -19.87 11.15
CA ASP A 109 -31.12 -19.88 12.06
C ASP A 109 -30.70 -19.67 13.53
N SER A 110 -31.67 -19.58 14.43
CA SER A 110 -31.42 -19.34 15.86
C SER A 110 -30.54 -20.41 16.55
N SER A 111 -30.40 -21.60 15.97
CA SER A 111 -29.49 -22.66 16.42
C SER A 111 -28.07 -22.31 16.00
N GLY A 112 -27.86 -22.03 14.71
CA GLY A 112 -26.55 -21.61 14.17
C GLY A 112 -26.05 -20.31 14.81
N ILE A 113 -26.94 -19.36 15.11
CA ILE A 113 -26.60 -18.14 15.88
C ILE A 113 -26.12 -18.51 17.30
N ALA A 114 -26.80 -19.43 17.99
CA ALA A 114 -26.42 -19.86 19.34
C ALA A 114 -25.15 -20.74 19.38
N ASP A 115 -24.77 -21.33 18.25
CA ASP A 115 -23.48 -22.02 18.06
C ASP A 115 -22.35 -21.01 17.75
N LEU A 116 -22.61 -20.04 16.86
CA LEU A 116 -21.68 -18.95 16.51
C LEU A 116 -21.34 -18.07 17.73
N GLN A 117 -22.35 -17.73 18.55
CA GLN A 117 -22.20 -16.94 19.78
C GLN A 117 -21.54 -17.70 20.94
N ALA A 118 -21.12 -18.95 20.72
CA ALA A 118 -20.52 -19.81 21.72
C ALA A 118 -19.33 -20.62 21.16
N GLY A 119 -18.65 -20.08 20.14
CA GLY A 119 -17.44 -20.65 19.56
C GLY A 119 -17.58 -22.05 18.96
N ARG A 120 -18.81 -22.56 18.74
CA ARG A 120 -19.07 -23.95 18.30
C ARG A 120 -19.07 -24.13 16.79
N LEU A 121 -19.06 -23.07 15.98
CA LEU A 121 -18.96 -23.25 14.54
C LEU A 121 -17.49 -23.42 14.13
N TYR A 122 -17.21 -24.28 13.16
CA TYR A 122 -15.90 -24.34 12.51
C TYR A 122 -16.02 -24.61 11.01
N VAL A 123 -15.03 -24.18 10.23
CA VAL A 123 -14.86 -24.63 8.84
C VAL A 123 -13.78 -25.70 8.77
N GLN A 124 -14.02 -26.75 8.01
CA GLN A 124 -13.06 -27.80 7.69
C GLN A 124 -12.93 -27.93 6.17
N ILE A 125 -11.73 -28.25 5.67
CA ILE A 125 -11.43 -28.41 4.23
C ILE A 125 -10.91 -29.82 4.00
N GLU A 126 -11.54 -30.59 3.11
CA GLU A 126 -11.10 -31.94 2.73
C GLU A 126 -10.26 -31.94 1.44
N SER A 127 -9.42 -32.96 1.26
CA SER A 127 -8.65 -33.22 0.04
C SER A 127 -8.64 -34.72 -0.30
N ASP A 128 -8.19 -35.07 -1.52
CA ASP A 128 -7.99 -36.47 -1.93
C ASP A 128 -7.03 -37.26 -0.99
N LEU A 129 -6.15 -36.57 -0.26
CA LEU A 129 -5.20 -37.17 0.69
C LEU A 129 -5.76 -37.25 2.11
N TYR A 130 -6.62 -36.31 2.50
CA TYR A 130 -7.26 -36.23 3.81
C TYR A 130 -8.80 -36.08 3.65
N PRO A 131 -9.52 -37.16 3.33
CA PRO A 131 -10.96 -37.13 3.05
C PRO A 131 -11.84 -36.98 4.29
N ASP A 132 -11.27 -37.16 5.49
CA ASP A 132 -11.89 -36.80 6.77
C ASP A 132 -11.51 -35.36 7.21
N GLY A 133 -10.93 -34.57 6.29
CA GLY A 133 -10.47 -33.19 6.45
C GLY A 133 -8.96 -33.06 6.64
N GLU A 134 -8.35 -32.10 5.94
CA GLU A 134 -6.92 -31.79 5.99
C GLU A 134 -6.58 -30.73 7.05
N VAL A 135 -7.41 -29.68 7.13
CA VAL A 135 -7.26 -28.53 8.04
C VAL A 135 -8.63 -28.06 8.56
N ARG A 136 -8.63 -27.44 9.74
CA ARG A 136 -9.82 -26.84 10.37
C ARG A 136 -9.49 -25.44 10.91
N GLY A 137 -10.46 -24.54 10.87
CA GLY A 137 -10.46 -23.26 11.61
C GLY A 137 -11.77 -23.08 12.39
N GLN A 138 -11.69 -22.96 13.72
CA GLN A 138 -12.84 -22.64 14.58
C GLN A 138 -13.27 -21.17 14.38
N ILE A 139 -14.57 -20.94 14.12
CA ILE A 139 -15.16 -19.62 13.83
C ILE A 139 -15.57 -18.96 15.14
N ASP A 140 -14.87 -17.88 15.49
CA ASP A 140 -15.15 -17.10 16.70
C ASP A 140 -14.88 -15.60 16.46
N LEU A 141 -15.25 -14.76 17.43
CA LEU A 141 -14.76 -13.39 17.56
C LEU A 141 -13.28 -13.36 17.94
N ASN A 142 -12.79 -14.42 18.58
CA ASN A 142 -11.43 -14.57 19.06
C ASN A 142 -10.96 -16.03 18.81
N PRO A 143 -10.12 -16.32 17.81
CA PRO A 143 -9.92 -17.68 17.27
C PRO A 143 -9.01 -18.60 18.12
N ASN A 144 -9.30 -18.70 19.43
CA ASN A 144 -8.48 -19.34 20.47
C ASN A 144 -7.05 -18.77 20.50
N PRO A 145 -6.87 -17.56 21.08
CA PRO A 145 -5.58 -16.89 21.05
C PRO A 145 -4.56 -17.76 21.77
N VAL A 146 -3.50 -18.12 21.07
CA VAL A 146 -2.45 -19.01 21.57
C VAL A 146 -1.39 -18.21 22.34
N PRO A 147 -0.52 -18.87 23.13
CA PRO A 147 0.62 -18.19 23.75
C PRO A 147 1.40 -17.32 22.75
N GLY A 148 1.44 -16.00 23.00
CA GLY A 148 2.06 -14.98 22.14
C GLY A 148 1.17 -14.26 21.15
N ASP A 149 -0.13 -14.55 21.05
CA ASP A 149 -1.08 -13.76 20.23
C ASP A 149 -1.38 -12.38 20.84
N VAL A 150 -1.23 -12.25 22.16
CA VAL A 150 -1.08 -10.97 22.88
C VAL A 150 0.17 -11.09 23.74
N ILE A 151 1.01 -10.06 23.75
CA ILE A 151 2.22 -9.99 24.59
C ILE A 151 2.26 -8.71 25.42
N ILE A 152 2.97 -8.76 26.55
CA ILE A 152 3.32 -7.63 27.39
C ILE A 152 4.50 -6.87 26.73
N THR A 153 4.36 -5.55 26.58
CA THR A 153 5.33 -4.69 25.88
C THR A 153 5.96 -3.61 26.76
N GLU A 154 5.28 -3.14 27.79
CA GLU A 154 5.81 -2.15 28.75
C GLU A 154 5.34 -2.50 30.17
N ILE A 155 6.20 -2.32 31.18
CA ILE A 155 5.88 -2.59 32.59
C ILE A 155 6.38 -1.43 33.47
N MET A 156 5.47 -0.78 34.20
CA MET A 156 5.79 0.17 35.27
C MET A 156 5.70 -0.52 36.63
N TYR A 157 6.86 -0.88 37.19
CA TYR A 157 7.00 -1.66 38.42
C TYR A 157 7.41 -0.82 39.65
N ASP A 158 8.24 0.22 39.48
CA ASP A 158 8.67 1.16 40.54
C ASP A 158 8.24 2.61 40.23
N PRO A 159 6.93 2.95 40.34
CA PRO A 159 6.47 4.33 40.19
C PRO A 159 6.75 5.16 41.47
N LEU A 160 7.30 6.37 41.30
CA LEU A 160 7.71 7.34 42.33
C LEU A 160 6.55 7.97 43.14
N SER A 161 5.36 7.36 43.10
CA SER A 161 4.24 7.66 43.99
C SER A 161 4.67 7.58 45.48
N PRO A 162 4.10 8.38 46.41
CA PRO A 162 5.00 9.24 47.20
C PRO A 162 5.71 8.82 48.52
N GLU A 163 5.48 7.79 49.34
CA GLU A 163 4.74 6.51 49.39
C GLU A 163 5.57 5.26 49.00
N GLY A 164 6.30 5.25 47.88
CA GLY A 164 7.28 4.23 47.48
C GLY A 164 8.62 4.31 48.22
N ASN A 165 8.61 4.44 49.55
CA ASN A 165 9.82 4.45 50.39
C ASN A 165 9.55 3.86 51.79
N PHE A 166 10.26 2.77 52.12
CA PHE A 166 10.25 2.01 53.39
C PHE A 166 10.05 2.86 54.69
N PRO A 167 9.41 2.33 55.76
CA PRO A 167 8.54 1.13 55.83
C PRO A 167 7.27 1.31 56.71
N ASP A 168 6.08 1.30 56.12
CA ASP A 168 4.77 1.26 56.81
C ASP A 168 3.67 0.89 55.79
N PRO A 169 2.46 0.50 56.23
CA PRO A 169 2.00 -0.87 56.46
C PRO A 169 1.81 -1.74 55.16
N PRO A 170 1.59 -3.07 55.27
CA PRO A 170 1.88 -4.04 54.19
C PRO A 170 1.04 -4.03 52.88
N PHE A 171 0.18 -3.04 52.65
CA PHE A 171 -0.81 -3.07 51.56
C PHE A 171 -1.07 -1.68 50.92
N ALA A 172 -0.04 -0.81 50.87
CA ALA A 172 -0.10 0.41 50.08
C ALA A 172 0.23 0.08 48.61
N ALA A 173 -0.79 -0.20 47.81
CA ALA A 173 -0.62 -0.49 46.38
C ALA A 173 -0.24 0.77 45.60
N ASN A 174 0.73 0.65 44.70
CA ASN A 174 1.25 1.78 43.91
C ASN A 174 0.46 1.97 42.60
N ALA A 175 0.76 3.07 41.90
CA ALA A 175 0.07 3.48 40.68
C ALA A 175 0.64 2.80 39.40
N GLU A 176 0.81 1.47 39.46
CA GLU A 176 1.37 0.61 38.42
C GLU A 176 0.56 0.60 37.12
N TRP A 177 1.17 0.15 36.03
CA TRP A 177 0.49 -0.11 34.76
C TRP A 177 1.32 -1.01 33.83
N ILE A 178 0.65 -1.66 32.90
CA ILE A 178 1.23 -2.60 31.92
C ILE A 178 0.72 -2.22 30.52
N GLU A 179 1.57 -2.22 29.49
CA GLU A 179 1.13 -2.20 28.10
C GLU A 179 1.06 -3.63 27.52
N LEU A 180 -0.02 -3.90 26.78
CA LEU A 180 -0.22 -5.13 26.01
C LEU A 180 -0.32 -4.83 24.51
N PHE A 181 0.23 -5.71 23.67
CA PHE A 181 0.20 -5.64 22.21
C PHE A 181 -0.36 -6.92 21.59
N ASN A 182 -1.32 -6.79 20.67
CA ASN A 182 -1.83 -7.91 19.88
C ASN A 182 -0.93 -8.14 18.65
N THR A 183 -0.23 -9.27 18.62
CA THR A 183 0.75 -9.61 17.58
C THR A 183 0.12 -10.14 16.28
N THR A 184 -1.22 -10.32 16.26
CA THR A 184 -1.93 -11.06 15.21
C THR A 184 -2.57 -10.16 14.15
N PHE A 185 -2.87 -10.76 13.00
CA PHE A 185 -3.69 -10.19 11.93
C PHE A 185 -5.22 -10.20 12.23
N THR A 186 -5.60 -10.42 13.49
CA THR A 186 -6.98 -10.56 13.96
C THR A 186 -7.27 -9.67 15.15
N ASP A 187 -8.54 -9.29 15.32
CA ASP A 187 -8.99 -8.65 16.56
C ASP A 187 -9.18 -9.72 17.65
N ILE A 188 -8.83 -9.40 18.89
CA ILE A 188 -8.89 -10.31 20.05
C ILE A 188 -9.79 -9.70 21.12
N GLU A 189 -10.84 -10.40 21.54
CA GLU A 189 -11.65 -9.99 22.69
C GLU A 189 -10.98 -10.45 23.99
N ILE A 190 -10.40 -9.48 24.71
CA ILE A 190 -9.65 -9.69 25.97
C ILE A 190 -10.52 -9.47 27.22
N GLY A 191 -11.85 -9.42 27.06
CA GLY A 191 -12.79 -9.21 28.16
C GLY A 191 -12.84 -10.41 29.10
N GLY A 192 -12.68 -10.19 30.41
CA GLY A 192 -12.66 -11.24 31.43
C GLY A 192 -11.28 -11.85 31.71
N TRP A 193 -10.26 -11.51 30.91
CA TRP A 193 -8.86 -11.90 31.13
C TRP A 193 -8.32 -11.31 32.44
N PHE A 194 -7.20 -11.80 32.93
CA PHE A 194 -6.54 -11.30 34.15
C PHE A 194 -5.03 -11.51 34.12
N PHE A 195 -4.31 -10.73 34.92
CA PHE A 195 -2.93 -11.02 35.29
C PHE A 195 -2.90 -11.91 36.54
N GLN A 196 -1.88 -12.76 36.67
CA GLN A 196 -1.67 -13.59 37.84
C GLN A 196 -0.17 -13.72 38.15
N ASP A 197 0.14 -13.80 39.44
CA ASP A 197 1.48 -13.81 40.03
C ASP A 197 1.60 -14.88 41.14
N GLU A 198 2.82 -15.29 41.48
CA GLU A 198 3.14 -16.41 42.38
C GLU A 198 3.64 -15.93 43.76
N ASP A 199 2.73 -15.43 44.59
CA ASP A 199 3.02 -15.02 45.98
C ASP A 199 3.56 -16.18 46.84
N VAL A 200 4.76 -15.94 47.40
CA VAL A 200 5.56 -16.86 48.23
C VAL A 200 6.00 -16.25 49.57
N ASP A 201 5.08 -15.61 50.33
CA ASP A 201 5.26 -15.37 51.77
C ASP A 201 5.85 -16.63 52.47
N GLU A 202 7.07 -16.52 53.06
CA GLU A 202 7.80 -17.60 53.75
C GLU A 202 6.94 -18.42 54.74
N SER A 203 5.86 -17.82 55.25
CA SER A 203 4.99 -18.39 56.28
C SER A 203 3.68 -18.99 55.75
N ALA A 204 3.35 -18.82 54.47
CA ALA A 204 2.11 -19.21 53.83
C ALA A 204 2.28 -20.40 52.85
N PRO A 205 1.20 -21.14 52.52
CA PRO A 205 1.18 -21.92 51.29
C PRO A 205 1.04 -20.96 50.10
N CYS A 206 1.90 -21.13 49.06
CA CYS A 206 1.83 -20.42 47.78
C CYS A 206 0.38 -20.19 47.34
N THR A 207 0.01 -18.92 47.18
CA THR A 207 -1.37 -18.47 46.98
C THR A 207 -1.40 -17.58 45.75
N LEU A 208 -1.79 -18.14 44.61
CA LEU A 208 -1.88 -17.41 43.35
C LEU A 208 -2.78 -16.17 43.51
N LEU A 209 -2.18 -14.98 43.43
CA LEU A 209 -2.90 -13.72 43.48
C LEU A 209 -3.21 -13.27 42.05
N ARG A 210 -4.49 -12.97 41.79
CA ARG A 210 -5.00 -12.57 40.49
C ARG A 210 -5.49 -11.13 40.49
N SER A 211 -5.24 -10.43 39.41
CA SER A 211 -5.73 -9.09 39.14
C SER A 211 -7.25 -9.01 39.16
N GLY A 212 -7.78 -7.79 39.16
CA GLY A 212 -9.13 -7.55 38.66
C GLY A 212 -9.29 -8.04 37.22
N THR A 213 -10.47 -8.53 36.83
CA THR A 213 -10.68 -8.98 35.44
C THR A 213 -10.73 -7.80 34.48
N PHE A 214 -10.38 -8.04 33.21
CA PHE A 214 -10.40 -7.02 32.18
C PHE A 214 -11.86 -6.67 31.81
N PRO A 215 -12.22 -5.39 31.62
CA PRO A 215 -13.54 -5.02 31.11
C PRO A 215 -13.72 -5.49 29.66
N PRO A 216 -14.97 -5.66 29.16
CA PRO A 216 -15.22 -6.07 27.78
C PRO A 216 -14.55 -5.12 26.77
N PHE A 217 -13.50 -5.62 26.11
CA PHE A 217 -12.63 -4.84 25.24
C PHE A 217 -12.14 -5.72 24.08
N VAL A 218 -12.11 -5.15 22.88
CA VAL A 218 -11.62 -5.82 21.66
C VAL A 218 -10.33 -5.13 21.24
N LEU A 219 -9.20 -5.78 21.55
CA LEU A 219 -7.86 -5.34 21.19
C LEU A 219 -7.62 -5.63 19.72
N ARG A 220 -7.51 -4.58 18.91
CA ARG A 220 -7.43 -4.72 17.45
C ARG A 220 -6.11 -5.31 16.97
N SER A 221 -6.11 -5.86 15.77
CA SER A 221 -4.90 -6.36 15.11
C SER A 221 -3.76 -5.31 15.09
N PHE A 222 -2.60 -5.65 15.68
CA PHE A 222 -1.43 -4.77 15.91
C PHE A 222 -1.75 -3.47 16.65
N GLN A 223 -2.66 -3.51 17.62
CA GLN A 223 -2.96 -2.42 18.54
C GLN A 223 -2.30 -2.65 19.90
N THR A 224 -1.85 -1.56 20.55
CA THR A 224 -1.51 -1.57 21.97
C THR A 224 -2.67 -1.09 22.86
N VAL A 225 -2.69 -1.55 24.11
CA VAL A 225 -3.59 -1.06 25.17
C VAL A 225 -2.84 -1.01 26.50
N VAL A 226 -3.00 0.10 27.22
CA VAL A 226 -2.47 0.22 28.58
C VAL A 226 -3.52 -0.26 29.58
N VAL A 227 -3.11 -1.09 30.54
CA VAL A 227 -3.94 -1.62 31.62
C VAL A 227 -3.55 -0.94 32.94
N ILE A 228 -4.52 -0.34 33.62
CA ILE A 228 -4.33 0.33 34.92
C ILE A 228 -5.10 -0.40 36.05
N PRO A 229 -4.72 -0.21 37.34
CA PRO A 229 -5.22 -1.01 38.45
C PRO A 229 -6.72 -0.81 38.71
N ASP A 230 -7.33 -1.72 39.47
CA ASP A 230 -8.77 -1.61 39.77
C ASP A 230 -9.08 -0.34 40.59
N GLY A 231 -10.31 0.16 40.49
CA GLY A 231 -10.73 1.46 41.04
C GLY A 231 -10.79 1.56 42.58
N ALA A 232 -10.05 0.73 43.32
CA ALA A 232 -9.91 0.76 44.76
C ALA A 232 -9.40 2.13 45.29
N GLU A 233 -9.54 2.34 46.61
CA GLU A 233 -9.10 3.58 47.28
C GLU A 233 -7.64 3.45 47.75
N LEU A 234 -6.72 4.07 47.01
CA LEU A 234 -5.30 4.21 47.35
C LEU A 234 -5.13 5.48 48.19
N ASN A 235 -5.06 5.31 49.51
CA ASN A 235 -4.83 6.36 50.52
C ASN A 235 -5.70 7.63 50.40
N GLY A 236 -6.93 7.50 49.89
CA GLY A 236 -7.94 8.56 49.79
C GLY A 236 -8.20 9.09 48.38
N GLU A 237 -7.49 8.57 47.38
CA GLU A 237 -7.76 8.76 45.95
C GLU A 237 -7.94 7.38 45.27
N SER A 238 -8.34 7.35 43.99
CA SER A 238 -8.48 6.11 43.22
C SER A 238 -7.80 6.27 41.86
N PRO A 239 -7.18 5.21 41.30
CA PRO A 239 -6.73 5.26 39.91
C PRO A 239 -7.94 5.47 38.98
N SER A 240 -7.75 6.23 37.91
CA SER A 240 -8.77 6.43 36.89
C SER A 240 -8.15 6.64 35.51
N VAL A 241 -8.85 6.17 34.48
CA VAL A 241 -8.47 6.38 33.07
C VAL A 241 -8.33 7.87 32.74
N ALA A 242 -9.13 8.74 33.37
CA ALA A 242 -9.09 10.17 33.14
C ALA A 242 -7.84 10.82 33.74
N ASP A 243 -7.43 10.40 34.94
CA ASP A 243 -6.23 10.90 35.60
C ASP A 243 -4.97 10.37 34.91
N PHE A 244 -4.90 9.08 34.59
CA PHE A 244 -3.78 8.48 33.86
C PHE A 244 -3.52 9.18 32.51
N LYS A 245 -4.56 9.35 31.70
CA LYS A 245 -4.47 10.09 30.43
C LYS A 245 -4.13 11.57 30.63
N THR A 246 -4.45 12.16 31.78
CA THR A 246 -4.07 13.55 32.09
C THR A 246 -2.58 13.65 32.43
N SER A 247 -2.05 12.76 33.27
CA SER A 247 -0.63 12.80 33.66
C SER A 247 0.30 12.60 32.46
N TRP A 248 -0.02 11.62 31.61
CA TRP A 248 0.73 11.32 30.39
C TRP A 248 0.31 12.15 29.16
N ASN A 249 -0.66 13.07 29.30
CA ASN A 249 -1.22 13.89 28.20
C ASN A 249 -1.59 13.07 26.95
N LEU A 250 -2.18 11.88 27.17
CA LEU A 250 -2.47 10.92 26.11
C LEU A 250 -3.63 11.37 25.23
N GLY A 251 -3.45 11.17 23.92
CA GLY A 251 -4.49 11.43 22.93
C GLY A 251 -5.77 10.62 23.17
N ALA A 252 -6.89 11.12 22.65
CA ALA A 252 -8.18 10.42 22.73
C ALA A 252 -8.12 9.00 22.12
N ASN A 253 -7.23 8.79 21.15
CA ASN A 253 -7.05 7.55 20.39
C ASN A 253 -6.26 6.45 21.12
N ILE A 254 -5.52 6.78 22.19
CA ILE A 254 -4.76 5.77 22.96
C ILE A 254 -5.75 4.98 23.82
N ASN A 255 -5.70 3.65 23.79
CA ASN A 255 -6.57 2.84 24.64
C ASN A 255 -5.95 2.65 26.02
N VAL A 256 -6.73 2.95 27.05
CA VAL A 256 -6.38 2.72 28.45
C VAL A 256 -7.60 2.06 29.09
N ILE A 257 -7.45 0.82 29.54
CA ILE A 257 -8.50 0.06 30.23
C ILE A 257 -8.19 -0.03 31.72
N GLN A 258 -9.25 -0.04 32.52
CA GLN A 258 -9.17 -0.14 33.97
C GLN A 258 -9.82 -1.44 34.43
N LEU A 259 -9.14 -2.18 35.29
CA LEU A 259 -9.59 -3.49 35.75
C LEU A 259 -10.89 -3.42 36.57
N ASN A 260 -11.68 -4.49 36.50
CA ASN A 260 -12.86 -4.70 37.33
C ASN A 260 -12.45 -5.01 38.77
N ALA A 261 -13.17 -4.48 39.76
CA ALA A 261 -12.91 -4.74 41.18
C ALA A 261 -13.43 -6.13 41.65
N ASP A 262 -12.94 -7.21 41.03
CA ASP A 262 -13.25 -8.61 41.33
C ASP A 262 -12.01 -9.52 41.46
N GLY A 263 -10.81 -8.92 41.54
CA GLY A 263 -9.54 -9.57 41.81
C GLY A 263 -9.32 -9.96 43.27
N THR A 264 -8.12 -10.46 43.58
CA THR A 264 -7.69 -10.79 44.95
C THR A 264 -6.58 -9.87 45.48
N THR A 265 -6.01 -9.02 44.63
CA THR A 265 -4.90 -8.09 44.90
C THR A 265 -5.26 -6.88 45.76
N GLY A 266 -6.56 -6.62 45.96
CA GLY A 266 -7.05 -5.51 46.80
C GLY A 266 -6.92 -4.11 46.17
N GLY A 267 -6.59 -4.03 44.88
CA GLY A 267 -6.50 -2.79 44.11
C GLY A 267 -5.36 -2.78 43.09
N ALA A 268 -4.24 -3.45 43.41
CA ALA A 268 -3.05 -3.55 42.55
C ALA A 268 -3.29 -4.42 41.30
N ILE A 269 -2.38 -4.33 40.32
CA ILE A 269 -2.43 -5.17 39.12
C ILE A 269 -2.04 -6.62 39.44
N VAL A 270 -1.00 -6.83 40.25
CA VAL A 270 -0.58 -8.16 40.74
C VAL A 270 -0.55 -8.23 42.27
N GLY A 271 -0.21 -9.41 42.81
CA GLY A 271 -0.07 -9.62 44.25
C GLY A 271 1.03 -8.73 44.81
N HIS A 272 0.84 -8.23 46.04
CA HIS A 272 1.87 -7.49 46.80
C HIS A 272 2.57 -6.28 46.13
N ASN A 273 2.08 -5.82 44.96
CA ASN A 273 2.76 -4.91 44.03
C ASN A 273 3.87 -5.63 43.24
N LEU A 274 4.11 -5.26 41.98
CA LEU A 274 5.33 -5.64 41.26
C LEU A 274 6.54 -5.23 42.13
N SER A 275 7.56 -6.08 42.15
CA SER A 275 8.71 -5.92 43.05
C SER A 275 9.46 -4.63 42.77
N ASN A 276 9.47 -3.73 43.76
CA ASN A 276 10.02 -2.38 43.59
C ASN A 276 11.55 -2.31 43.55
N ASN A 277 12.25 -3.45 43.65
CA ASN A 277 13.69 -3.48 43.77
C ASN A 277 14.30 -4.87 43.43
N PRO A 278 14.49 -5.20 42.14
CA PRO A 278 15.04 -6.49 41.69
C PRO A 278 16.56 -6.67 41.97
N PHE A 279 17.04 -6.11 43.09
CA PHE A 279 18.44 -6.17 43.57
C PHE A 279 18.58 -6.05 45.10
N SER A 280 17.49 -5.76 45.85
CA SER A 280 17.56 -5.56 47.31
C SER A 280 16.17 -5.57 47.98
N ASP A 281 15.38 -6.61 47.74
CA ASP A 281 14.59 -7.16 48.84
C ASP A 281 15.51 -7.56 50.04
N ASN A 282 14.95 -7.81 51.21
CA ASN A 282 15.69 -8.31 52.39
C ASN A 282 14.80 -9.12 53.35
N PHE A 283 13.81 -9.83 52.83
CA PHE A 283 12.76 -10.52 53.57
C PHE A 283 12.84 -12.06 53.61
N ASP A 284 13.79 -12.69 52.93
CA ASP A 284 14.03 -14.14 52.98
C ASP A 284 15.46 -14.54 53.45
N ASN A 285 15.73 -15.85 53.51
CA ASN A 285 17.03 -16.44 53.93
C ASN A 285 17.37 -17.74 53.16
N ASP A 286 17.67 -17.64 51.87
CA ASP A 286 17.65 -18.83 51.00
C ASP A 286 18.91 -19.74 51.01
N LEU A 287 18.81 -20.89 50.31
CA LEU A 287 19.75 -22.02 50.35
C LEU A 287 20.04 -22.59 48.95
N PRO A 288 21.27 -23.06 48.68
CA PRO A 288 21.81 -23.11 47.32
C PRO A 288 21.18 -24.13 46.36
N LEU A 289 21.11 -23.69 45.10
CA LEU A 289 20.60 -24.30 43.88
C LEU A 289 20.83 -25.82 43.68
N ILE A 290 19.88 -26.46 42.97
CA ILE A 290 19.99 -27.81 42.39
C ILE A 290 19.46 -27.81 40.94
N PRO A 291 20.23 -28.29 39.94
CA PRO A 291 19.83 -28.22 38.54
C PRO A 291 19.04 -29.45 38.03
N ASP A 292 17.78 -29.25 37.62
CA ASP A 292 17.17 -29.74 36.35
C ASP A 292 15.65 -29.42 36.33
N PRO A 293 15.08 -28.91 35.21
CA PRO A 293 13.67 -28.49 35.16
C PRO A 293 12.69 -29.61 34.80
N PRO A 294 11.43 -29.49 35.24
CA PRO A 294 10.32 -29.70 34.30
C PRO A 294 9.15 -28.72 34.48
N LEU A 295 8.49 -28.38 33.36
CA LEU A 295 7.12 -27.85 33.20
C LEU A 295 6.52 -27.04 34.37
N TRP A 296 6.25 -25.75 34.13
CA TRP A 296 5.59 -24.85 35.09
C TRP A 296 4.34 -25.49 35.70
N SER A 297 4.35 -25.55 37.02
CA SER A 297 3.34 -26.15 37.89
C SER A 297 3.04 -25.13 38.98
N PRO A 298 1.80 -24.62 39.12
CA PRO A 298 1.55 -23.42 39.94
C PRO A 298 1.86 -23.56 41.44
N CYS A 299 1.87 -24.78 41.99
CA CYS A 299 2.28 -25.04 43.38
C CYS A 299 3.05 -26.37 43.48
N GLY A 300 4.37 -26.33 43.27
CA GLY A 300 5.25 -27.50 43.42
C GLY A 300 5.86 -27.61 44.83
N THR A 301 6.15 -28.82 45.32
CA THR A 301 6.88 -29.00 46.59
C THR A 301 8.41 -28.95 46.40
N PHE A 302 8.90 -27.95 45.67
CA PHE A 302 10.29 -27.78 45.29
C PHE A 302 10.72 -26.33 45.54
N ASN A 303 11.92 -26.14 46.11
CA ASN A 303 12.58 -24.83 46.11
C ASN A 303 12.64 -24.32 44.67
N ARG A 304 12.07 -23.15 44.43
CA ARG A 304 12.37 -22.31 43.27
C ARG A 304 13.34 -21.23 43.72
N SER A 305 14.24 -20.86 42.83
CA SER A 305 14.95 -19.59 42.85
C SER A 305 13.96 -18.48 42.49
N ASP A 306 13.73 -17.55 43.42
CA ASP A 306 13.61 -16.10 43.17
C ASP A 306 13.51 -15.69 41.68
N ASN A 307 12.26 -15.57 41.21
CA ASN A 307 11.86 -15.00 39.92
C ASN A 307 10.41 -14.50 40.08
N GLU A 308 10.12 -13.24 39.77
CA GLU A 308 8.74 -12.77 39.66
C GLU A 308 8.17 -13.17 38.29
N ILE A 309 7.09 -13.97 38.30
CA ILE A 309 6.49 -14.56 37.10
C ILE A 309 5.12 -13.93 36.85
N LEU A 310 5.14 -12.80 36.15
CA LEU A 310 3.93 -12.16 35.64
C LEU A 310 3.34 -13.02 34.51
N THR A 311 2.08 -13.42 34.65
CA THR A 311 1.36 -14.18 33.62
C THR A 311 0.10 -13.45 33.18
N LEU A 312 -0.18 -13.43 31.87
CA LEU A 312 -1.45 -13.00 31.28
C LEU A 312 -2.30 -14.24 31.00
N ASN A 313 -3.56 -14.24 31.43
CA ASN A 313 -4.43 -15.43 31.38
C ASN A 313 -5.82 -15.09 30.80
N ASP A 314 -6.33 -15.94 29.90
CA ASP A 314 -7.66 -15.77 29.29
C ASP A 314 -8.81 -16.38 30.12
N GLY A 315 -8.48 -17.23 31.09
CA GLY A 315 -9.40 -18.01 31.93
C GLY A 315 -9.26 -19.53 31.77
N ASP A 316 -8.76 -20.01 30.63
CA ASP A 316 -8.52 -21.42 30.32
C ASP A 316 -7.02 -21.73 30.14
N GLN A 317 -6.21 -20.78 29.68
CA GLN A 317 -4.76 -20.90 29.48
C GLN A 317 -3.99 -19.59 29.72
N ILE A 318 -2.66 -19.72 29.81
CA ILE A 318 -1.74 -18.57 29.79
C ILE A 318 -1.56 -18.12 28.33
N ILE A 319 -1.72 -16.82 28.09
CA ILE A 319 -1.50 -16.15 26.81
C ILE A 319 -0.09 -15.56 26.72
N ASP A 320 0.46 -15.10 27.84
CA ASP A 320 1.81 -14.54 27.88
C ASP A 320 2.47 -14.72 29.25
N VAL A 321 3.80 -14.74 29.27
CA VAL A 321 4.63 -14.78 30.48
C VAL A 321 5.70 -13.69 30.34
N VAL A 322 6.00 -13.01 31.44
CA VAL A 322 7.24 -12.26 31.61
C VAL A 322 7.89 -12.70 32.91
N ASN A 323 9.04 -13.36 32.80
CA ASN A 323 9.84 -13.84 33.92
C ASN A 323 10.94 -12.82 34.26
N PHE A 324 10.61 -11.83 35.09
CA PHE A 324 11.58 -10.84 35.56
C PHE A 324 12.25 -11.33 36.85
N GLY A 325 13.57 -11.50 36.81
CA GLY A 325 14.34 -12.11 37.89
C GLY A 325 15.30 -11.13 38.55
N ASP A 326 15.50 -11.31 39.85
CA ASP A 326 16.21 -10.40 40.75
C ASP A 326 17.51 -10.98 41.36
N GLU A 327 17.73 -12.31 41.34
CA GLU A 327 18.96 -12.86 41.96
C GLU A 327 20.22 -12.39 41.23
N PHE A 328 21.13 -11.81 42.01
CA PHE A 328 22.43 -11.30 41.59
C PHE A 328 23.38 -12.44 41.17
N ALA A 329 23.19 -12.98 39.96
CA ALA A 329 23.78 -14.24 39.51
C ALA A 329 25.33 -14.27 39.51
N ILE A 330 25.90 -14.74 40.62
CA ILE A 330 27.33 -15.07 40.75
C ILE A 330 27.69 -16.33 39.92
N GLU A 331 26.69 -17.10 39.48
CA GLU A 331 26.79 -18.14 38.46
C GLU A 331 27.09 -17.51 37.07
N VAL A 332 28.34 -17.63 36.63
CA VAL A 332 28.91 -16.96 35.44
C VAL A 332 28.18 -17.32 34.14
N GLY A 333 27.14 -16.56 33.78
CA GLY A 333 26.49 -16.67 32.46
C GLY A 333 25.05 -16.16 32.36
N ALA A 334 24.32 -15.98 33.46
CA ALA A 334 23.06 -15.22 33.45
C ALA A 334 23.34 -13.72 33.28
N MET A 335 22.36 -12.97 32.77
CA MET A 335 22.49 -11.56 32.42
C MET A 335 21.24 -10.80 32.87
N ASP A 336 21.47 -9.78 33.71
CA ASP A 336 20.46 -9.10 34.51
C ASP A 336 19.42 -8.34 33.65
N TRP A 337 18.19 -8.22 34.16
CA TRP A 337 17.17 -7.34 33.59
C TRP A 337 17.60 -5.85 33.65
N PRO A 338 17.03 -4.97 32.80
CA PRO A 338 17.39 -3.56 32.81
C PRO A 338 17.15 -2.92 34.18
N ASN A 339 18.13 -2.14 34.65
CA ASN A 339 18.06 -1.37 35.89
C ASN A 339 17.88 0.12 35.55
N PRO A 340 16.64 0.59 35.32
CA PRO A 340 16.35 2.00 35.01
C PRO A 340 16.62 2.94 36.19
N VAL A 341 16.42 4.24 35.95
CA VAL A 341 16.25 5.19 37.05
C VAL A 341 14.93 4.93 37.80
N PRO A 342 14.86 5.11 39.13
CA PRO A 342 13.61 5.00 39.88
C PRO A 342 12.51 5.85 39.26
N GLY A 343 11.29 5.31 39.16
CA GLY A 343 10.17 5.94 38.47
C GLY A 343 10.07 5.66 36.97
N ALA A 344 10.99 4.92 36.35
CA ALA A 344 10.92 4.60 34.92
C ALA A 344 10.49 3.15 34.66
N SER A 345 9.61 2.95 33.67
CA SER A 345 9.22 1.64 33.16
C SER A 345 10.35 0.93 32.41
N ILE A 346 10.18 -0.39 32.24
CA ILE A 346 10.91 -1.18 31.24
C ILE A 346 10.04 -1.41 30.00
N GLN A 347 10.66 -1.41 28.83
CA GLN A 347 10.03 -1.49 27.51
C GLN A 347 10.72 -2.51 26.61
N LEU A 348 9.91 -3.34 25.93
CA LEU A 348 10.34 -4.28 24.90
C LEU A 348 10.71 -3.55 23.60
N VAL A 349 11.87 -3.85 23.04
CA VAL A 349 12.42 -3.24 21.83
C VAL A 349 12.80 -4.29 20.76
N PRO A 350 12.93 -3.86 19.49
CA PRO A 350 13.52 -4.64 18.41
C PRO A 350 14.90 -5.21 18.76
N ALA A 351 15.20 -6.41 18.24
CA ALA A 351 16.51 -7.04 18.41
C ALA A 351 17.68 -6.27 17.75
N ASP A 352 17.37 -5.31 16.87
CA ASP A 352 18.33 -4.40 16.24
C ASP A 352 18.34 -2.97 16.83
N TYR A 353 17.62 -2.72 17.94
CA TYR A 353 17.68 -1.44 18.66
C TYR A 353 19.14 -1.09 19.06
N PRO A 354 19.60 0.17 18.89
CA PRO A 354 18.87 1.38 18.49
C PRO A 354 19.00 1.73 16.99
N ALA A 355 18.88 0.77 16.08
CA ALA A 355 18.85 1.04 14.64
C ALA A 355 17.65 1.90 14.22
N LEU A 356 17.83 2.66 13.14
CA LEU A 356 16.77 3.39 12.45
C LEU A 356 16.25 2.58 11.24
N PRO A 357 14.97 2.75 10.83
CA PRO A 357 14.27 1.81 9.94
C PRO A 357 14.96 1.46 8.61
N PRO A 358 14.71 0.24 8.06
CA PRO A 358 13.80 -0.80 8.56
C PRO A 358 14.31 -1.49 9.82
N ILE A 359 13.37 -1.96 10.65
CA ILE A 359 13.58 -2.47 12.02
C ILE A 359 13.24 -3.96 12.08
N ASP A 360 14.04 -4.77 12.79
CA ASP A 360 13.73 -6.20 13.05
C ASP A 360 12.79 -6.37 14.25
N VAL A 361 11.50 -6.25 13.96
CA VAL A 361 10.40 -6.43 14.91
C VAL A 361 10.08 -7.90 15.25
N SER A 362 10.93 -8.87 14.89
CA SER A 362 10.70 -10.28 15.25
C SER A 362 10.85 -10.60 16.75
N SER A 363 11.44 -9.70 17.55
CA SER A 363 11.45 -9.79 19.02
C SER A 363 10.10 -9.51 19.68
N PHE A 364 9.12 -8.94 18.97
CA PHE A 364 7.75 -8.78 19.48
C PHE A 364 6.97 -10.11 19.38
N SER A 365 7.35 -11.07 20.23
CA SER A 365 6.74 -12.39 20.37
C SER A 365 6.97 -12.94 21.78
N ALA A 366 6.20 -13.96 22.18
CA ALA A 366 6.31 -14.67 23.48
C ALA A 366 7.63 -15.43 23.73
N LEU A 367 8.64 -15.27 22.86
CA LEU A 367 10.01 -15.76 23.08
C LEU A 367 11.04 -14.62 23.06
N GLY A 368 10.63 -13.40 22.71
CA GLY A 368 11.46 -12.21 22.72
C GLY A 368 11.22 -11.33 23.94
N ASN A 369 9.99 -11.25 24.44
CA ASN A 369 9.69 -10.66 25.75
C ASN A 369 10.20 -11.51 26.94
N ASP A 370 10.40 -12.81 26.73
CA ASP A 370 11.04 -13.74 27.67
C ASP A 370 12.59 -13.56 27.76
N ASP A 371 13.21 -12.73 26.88
CA ASP A 371 14.65 -12.48 26.87
C ASP A 371 14.98 -11.04 27.33
N PRO A 372 15.65 -10.82 28.48
CA PRO A 372 15.97 -9.49 29.00
C PRO A 372 16.83 -8.62 28.07
N HIS A 373 17.53 -9.21 27.08
CA HIS A 373 18.29 -8.43 26.09
C HIS A 373 17.40 -7.59 25.17
N ASN A 374 16.14 -7.99 24.98
CA ASN A 374 15.18 -7.22 24.19
C ASN A 374 14.48 -6.14 25.00
N TRP A 375 14.77 -6.00 26.30
CA TRP A 375 14.19 -4.95 27.14
C TRP A 375 15.19 -3.81 27.38
N ILE A 376 14.67 -2.60 27.51
CA ILE A 376 15.41 -1.45 28.03
C ILE A 376 14.67 -0.82 29.20
N GLY A 377 15.41 -0.16 30.09
CA GLY A 377 14.84 0.81 31.02
C GLY A 377 14.68 2.16 30.31
N HIS A 378 13.53 2.81 30.46
CA HIS A 378 13.26 4.07 29.78
C HIS A 378 14.09 5.26 30.34
N GLU A 379 14.54 6.13 29.44
CA GLU A 379 15.08 7.45 29.77
C GLU A 379 14.23 8.55 29.11
N SER A 380 13.97 9.65 29.81
CA SER A 380 13.18 10.78 29.25
C SER A 380 13.89 11.42 28.04
N GLY A 381 13.37 11.13 26.84
CA GLY A 381 13.95 11.53 25.55
C GLY A 381 14.78 10.44 24.85
N ASP A 382 14.65 9.18 25.23
CA ASP A 382 15.23 8.04 24.50
C ASP A 382 14.59 7.84 23.10
N LEU A 383 15.16 6.91 22.32
CA LEU A 383 14.66 6.60 20.98
C LEU A 383 13.38 5.77 21.01
N ALA A 384 13.16 4.97 22.06
CA ALA A 384 11.96 4.18 22.27
C ALA A 384 10.71 5.00 22.65
N GLY A 385 10.84 6.33 22.75
CA GLY A 385 9.72 7.23 23.02
C GLY A 385 9.51 7.53 24.50
N GLY A 386 10.45 7.19 25.38
CA GLY A 386 10.38 7.45 26.80
C GLY A 386 10.11 8.93 27.09
N THR A 387 8.99 9.22 27.76
CA THR A 387 8.58 10.56 28.19
C THR A 387 8.55 10.62 29.71
N GLN A 388 8.58 11.83 30.29
CA GLN A 388 8.25 12.04 31.69
C GLN A 388 6.80 12.52 31.83
N GLN A 389 6.13 12.16 32.92
CA GLN A 389 4.80 12.68 33.28
C GLN A 389 4.73 14.21 33.12
N SER A 390 3.75 14.64 32.34
CA SER A 390 3.57 16.05 31.96
C SER A 390 2.76 16.86 33.00
N VAL A 391 1.96 16.16 33.80
CA VAL A 391 1.08 16.67 34.85
C VAL A 391 1.03 15.62 35.96
N GLN A 392 0.85 16.04 37.22
CA GLN A 392 0.52 15.14 38.33
C GLN A 392 -1.00 15.14 38.53
N ALA A 393 -1.67 13.99 38.39
CA ALA A 393 -3.13 13.86 38.45
C ALA A 393 -3.57 12.51 39.06
N GLY A 394 -4.61 12.55 39.91
CA GLY A 394 -5.02 11.41 40.72
C GLY A 394 -3.83 10.81 41.48
N VAL A 395 -3.76 9.47 41.55
CA VAL A 395 -2.66 8.73 42.18
C VAL A 395 -1.31 8.86 41.44
N TYR A 396 -1.33 9.24 40.16
CA TYR A 396 -0.15 9.37 39.29
C TYR A 396 0.54 10.72 39.52
N LYS A 397 1.40 10.77 40.55
CA LYS A 397 2.11 11.98 41.01
C LYS A 397 3.64 11.83 41.14
N GLY A 398 4.24 10.77 40.60
CA GLY A 398 5.64 10.43 40.87
C GLY A 398 6.68 11.29 40.12
N ASP A 399 6.28 12.00 39.07
CA ASP A 399 7.16 12.46 37.99
C ASP A 399 7.78 11.27 37.21
N ASP A 400 7.00 10.19 37.07
CA ASP A 400 7.36 8.91 36.46
C ASP A 400 7.73 9.03 34.96
N ILE A 401 8.46 8.04 34.42
CA ILE A 401 9.01 8.01 33.06
C ILE A 401 8.57 6.73 32.32
N GLY A 402 8.22 6.84 31.03
CA GLY A 402 7.74 5.73 30.20
C GLY A 402 7.09 6.18 28.90
N SER A 403 6.60 5.25 28.09
CA SER A 403 5.97 5.53 26.79
C SER A 403 4.53 4.96 26.62
N PRO A 404 3.64 5.08 27.63
CA PRO A 404 2.36 4.35 27.65
C PRO A 404 1.48 4.60 26.42
N GLY A 405 1.27 3.56 25.61
CA GLY A 405 0.52 3.63 24.36
C GLY A 405 1.36 3.92 23.12
N PHE A 406 2.69 3.85 23.21
CA PHE A 406 3.65 4.01 22.11
C PHE A 406 4.62 2.82 22.09
N LEU A 407 4.67 2.10 20.98
CA LEU A 407 5.64 1.03 20.74
C LEU A 407 6.75 1.56 19.84
N TYR A 408 8.03 1.29 20.15
CA TYR A 408 9.12 1.74 19.28
C TYR A 408 8.99 1.18 17.85
N GLY A 409 8.80 2.07 16.88
CA GLY A 409 8.58 1.73 15.48
C GLY A 409 7.10 1.71 15.04
N ALA A 410 6.13 1.79 15.96
CA ALA A 410 4.72 2.06 15.66
C ALA A 410 4.38 3.53 15.93
N SER A 411 3.57 4.16 15.07
CA SER A 411 3.18 5.56 15.29
C SER A 411 1.87 5.67 16.08
N THR A 412 1.79 6.64 17.00
CA THR A 412 0.65 6.81 17.91
C THR A 412 -0.60 7.30 17.19
N GLY A 413 -1.44 6.34 16.80
CA GLY A 413 -2.69 6.55 16.09
C GLY A 413 -2.57 6.19 14.62
N ASN A 414 -3.33 5.18 14.22
CA ASN A 414 -3.40 4.63 12.86
C ASN A 414 -3.71 5.74 11.83
N GLN A 415 -2.70 6.19 11.10
CA GLN A 415 -2.84 7.14 9.99
C GLN A 415 -3.36 6.39 8.75
N PRO A 416 -3.97 7.08 7.76
CA PRO A 416 -4.37 6.43 6.53
C PRO A 416 -3.18 5.86 5.75
N PRO A 417 -3.30 4.66 5.17
CA PRO A 417 -2.30 4.15 4.24
C PRO A 417 -2.22 5.05 3.01
N VAL A 418 -1.09 5.00 2.31
CA VAL A 418 -0.81 5.75 1.09
C VAL A 418 -0.93 4.80 -0.09
N ALA A 419 -2.01 4.93 -0.87
CA ALA A 419 -2.13 4.28 -2.17
C ALA A 419 -1.22 4.96 -3.21
N VAL A 420 -0.74 4.19 -4.19
CA VAL A 420 0.19 4.67 -5.24
C VAL A 420 -0.46 4.50 -6.62
N GLY A 421 -0.64 5.61 -7.35
CA GLY A 421 -1.15 5.60 -8.72
C GLY A 421 -0.11 5.14 -9.74
N GLU A 422 -0.57 4.59 -10.86
CA GLU A 422 0.26 4.11 -11.97
C GLU A 422 -0.13 4.79 -13.29
N GLN A 423 0.85 5.09 -14.15
CA GLN A 423 0.62 5.53 -15.54
C GLN A 423 1.00 4.39 -16.49
N VAL A 424 0.02 3.89 -17.24
CA VAL A 424 0.11 2.66 -18.04
C VAL A 424 -0.04 2.96 -19.52
N VAL A 425 0.94 2.52 -20.33
CA VAL A 425 0.97 2.77 -21.78
C VAL A 425 0.58 1.53 -22.58
N MET A 426 -0.28 1.70 -23.60
CA MET A 426 -0.83 0.60 -24.40
C MET A 426 -1.44 1.07 -25.73
N THR A 427 -1.83 0.13 -26.60
CA THR A 427 -2.57 0.42 -27.85
C THR A 427 -4.03 -0.07 -27.81
N PRO A 428 -4.89 0.42 -28.72
CA PRO A 428 -6.29 0.04 -28.81
C PRO A 428 -6.53 -1.48 -28.82
N GLY A 429 -7.49 -1.93 -28.01
CA GLY A 429 -7.89 -3.34 -27.93
C GLY A 429 -6.92 -4.25 -27.16
N GLN A 430 -5.84 -3.71 -26.57
CA GLN A 430 -4.99 -4.48 -25.67
C GLN A 430 -5.63 -4.68 -24.28
N SER A 431 -5.16 -5.70 -23.56
CA SER A 431 -5.32 -5.83 -22.11
C SER A 431 -3.99 -5.53 -21.41
N ARG A 432 -4.07 -5.01 -20.19
CA ARG A 432 -2.95 -4.83 -19.25
C ARG A 432 -3.31 -5.46 -17.92
N LEU A 433 -2.31 -6.04 -17.25
CA LEU A 433 -2.37 -6.32 -15.83
C LEU A 433 -1.89 -5.06 -15.11
N VAL A 434 -2.56 -4.69 -14.02
CA VAL A 434 -2.25 -3.51 -13.20
C VAL A 434 -2.19 -3.97 -11.75
N THR A 435 -1.08 -3.64 -11.10
CA THR A 435 -0.82 -3.92 -9.69
C THR A 435 -1.18 -2.67 -8.90
N MET A 436 -2.29 -2.69 -8.17
CA MET A 436 -2.64 -1.58 -7.27
C MET A 436 -1.68 -1.58 -6.08
N ASP A 437 -0.82 -0.57 -5.96
CA ASP A 437 0.22 -0.53 -4.92
C ASP A 437 -0.15 0.42 -3.76
N GLY A 438 0.49 0.23 -2.61
CA GLY A 438 0.32 1.09 -1.44
C GLY A 438 1.20 0.72 -0.26
N THR A 439 1.40 1.67 0.65
CA THR A 439 2.20 1.51 1.87
C THR A 439 1.43 2.01 3.09
N ASP A 440 1.69 1.40 4.25
CA ASP A 440 1.31 1.91 5.57
C ASP A 440 2.59 2.27 6.32
N ASN A 441 2.71 3.50 6.82
CA ASN A 441 3.87 3.99 7.56
C ASN A 441 3.67 3.92 9.08
N THR A 442 2.55 3.36 9.55
CA THR A 442 2.19 3.28 10.96
C THR A 442 2.41 1.90 11.58
N ARG A 443 2.64 0.88 10.74
CA ARG A 443 2.95 -0.49 11.15
C ARG A 443 4.36 -0.88 10.65
N PRO A 444 5.25 -1.37 11.52
CA PRO A 444 6.53 -1.94 11.09
C PRO A 444 6.39 -3.37 10.50
N PHE A 445 5.17 -3.91 10.45
CA PHE A 445 4.83 -5.22 9.90
C PHE A 445 4.15 -5.11 8.53
N PHE A 446 4.33 -6.14 7.69
CA PHE A 446 3.66 -6.29 6.39
C PHE A 446 2.16 -6.61 6.56
N GLY A 447 1.38 -5.61 7.01
CA GLY A 447 -0.07 -5.64 7.02
C GLY A 447 -0.62 -5.75 5.60
N LEU A 448 -1.56 -6.67 5.38
CA LEU A 448 -2.07 -6.93 4.04
C LEU A 448 -3.15 -5.91 3.65
N LEU A 449 -2.72 -4.85 2.95
CA LEU A 449 -3.61 -3.80 2.46
C LEU A 449 -4.73 -4.38 1.58
N LEU A 450 -5.95 -3.88 1.83
CA LEU A 450 -7.14 -4.17 1.05
C LEU A 450 -7.36 -3.08 0.02
N PHE A 451 -7.68 -3.48 -1.21
CA PHE A 451 -7.85 -2.55 -2.34
C PHE A 451 -9.33 -2.39 -2.67
N LEU A 452 -9.80 -1.14 -2.68
CA LEU A 452 -11.16 -0.78 -3.07
C LEU A 452 -11.13 0.00 -4.38
N ILE A 453 -11.72 -0.54 -5.44
CA ILE A 453 -11.93 0.18 -6.70
C ILE A 453 -13.12 1.14 -6.52
N LYS A 454 -12.86 2.44 -6.72
CA LYS A 454 -13.74 3.57 -6.40
C LYS A 454 -14.46 4.12 -7.65
N SER A 455 -13.90 3.91 -8.83
CA SER A 455 -14.48 4.29 -10.12
C SER A 455 -14.16 3.26 -11.22
N LEU A 456 -14.66 3.46 -12.45
CA LEU A 456 -14.45 2.57 -13.59
C LEU A 456 -14.00 3.36 -14.83
N PRO A 457 -13.25 2.71 -15.74
CA PRO A 457 -12.92 3.27 -17.04
C PRO A 457 -14.16 3.61 -17.88
N GLN A 458 -14.01 4.60 -18.75
CA GLN A 458 -14.99 5.03 -19.74
C GLN A 458 -14.83 4.27 -21.06
N ASN A 459 -13.58 3.97 -21.45
CA ASN A 459 -13.24 3.44 -22.78
C ASN A 459 -12.82 1.95 -22.77
N GLY A 460 -12.61 1.36 -21.60
CA GLY A 460 -12.32 -0.05 -21.39
C GLY A 460 -13.27 -0.72 -20.41
N HIS A 461 -12.81 -1.79 -19.77
CA HIS A 461 -13.45 -2.45 -18.63
C HIS A 461 -12.40 -3.11 -17.73
N LEU A 462 -12.72 -3.27 -16.44
CA LEU A 462 -11.88 -3.96 -15.47
C LEU A 462 -12.36 -5.39 -15.25
N ILE A 463 -11.41 -6.30 -15.12
CA ILE A 463 -11.66 -7.71 -14.82
C ILE A 463 -10.92 -8.07 -13.53
N ASP A 464 -11.67 -8.40 -12.48
CA ASP A 464 -11.13 -9.02 -11.27
C ASP A 464 -10.74 -10.47 -11.59
N ILE A 465 -9.42 -10.71 -11.63
CA ILE A 465 -8.84 -12.00 -11.99
C ILE A 465 -9.00 -13.01 -10.85
N ALA A 466 -8.88 -12.54 -9.60
CA ALA A 466 -8.95 -13.36 -8.39
C ALA A 466 -10.39 -13.82 -8.12
N GLY A 467 -11.37 -12.93 -8.29
CA GLY A 467 -12.82 -13.23 -8.29
C GLY A 467 -13.32 -14.06 -9.49
N GLY A 468 -12.44 -14.80 -10.17
CA GLY A 468 -12.81 -15.73 -11.24
C GLY A 468 -12.89 -15.14 -12.65
N ASN A 469 -12.26 -13.99 -12.89
CA ASN A 469 -12.44 -13.14 -14.09
C ASN A 469 -13.83 -12.48 -14.16
N HIS A 470 -14.32 -11.98 -13.02
CA HIS A 470 -15.52 -11.14 -12.97
C HIS A 470 -15.27 -9.79 -13.66
N VAL A 471 -16.20 -9.33 -14.50
CA VAL A 471 -16.12 -8.00 -15.11
C VAL A 471 -16.75 -7.00 -14.15
N ILE A 472 -15.94 -6.11 -13.57
CA ILE A 472 -16.40 -5.16 -12.55
C ILE A 472 -17.31 -4.12 -13.20
N THR A 473 -18.54 -3.99 -12.69
CA THR A 473 -19.56 -3.08 -13.20
C THR A 473 -19.93 -2.00 -12.18
N ALA A 474 -20.59 -0.94 -12.65
CA ALA A 474 -21.13 0.12 -11.79
C ALA A 474 -22.27 -0.36 -10.85
N GLY A 475 -22.70 -1.62 -10.95
CA GLY A 475 -23.57 -2.27 -9.97
C GLY A 475 -22.81 -2.96 -8.83
N ASP A 476 -21.55 -3.31 -9.05
CA ASP A 476 -20.69 -3.97 -8.06
C ASP A 476 -19.98 -2.95 -7.15
N ILE A 477 -19.68 -1.75 -7.67
CA ILE A 477 -19.25 -0.60 -6.87
C ILE A 477 -20.44 -0.11 -6.04
N SER A 478 -20.44 -0.45 -4.75
CA SER A 478 -21.48 -0.05 -3.80
C SER A 478 -20.88 0.42 -2.47
N GLY A 479 -21.56 1.34 -1.78
CA GLY A 479 -21.08 1.92 -0.53
C GLY A 479 -19.73 2.62 -0.69
N ASN A 480 -18.67 1.99 -0.18
CA ASN A 480 -17.31 2.54 -0.19
C ASN A 480 -16.49 2.12 -1.43
N GLY A 481 -16.94 1.17 -2.26
CA GLY A 481 -16.20 0.72 -3.45
C GLY A 481 -16.41 -0.77 -3.74
N TYR A 482 -15.81 -1.25 -4.84
CA TYR A 482 -15.64 -2.68 -5.06
C TYR A 482 -14.38 -3.17 -4.34
N LEU A 483 -14.56 -3.94 -3.27
CA LEU A 483 -13.47 -4.56 -2.52
C LEU A 483 -12.91 -5.76 -3.31
N MET A 484 -11.62 -5.73 -3.64
CA MET A 484 -10.95 -6.86 -4.28
C MET A 484 -10.90 -8.09 -3.34
N PRO A 485 -11.24 -9.30 -3.81
CA PRO A 485 -11.15 -10.51 -3.01
C PRO A 485 -9.69 -10.88 -2.71
N MET A 486 -9.40 -11.24 -1.47
CA MET A 486 -8.04 -11.31 -0.94
C MET A 486 -7.18 -12.47 -1.50
N ILE A 487 -6.03 -12.08 -2.04
CA ILE A 487 -4.81 -12.88 -2.33
C ILE A 487 -4.97 -14.02 -3.36
N PRO A 488 -4.08 -14.10 -4.39
CA PRO A 488 -3.06 -13.14 -4.80
C PRO A 488 -3.57 -12.22 -5.92
N PHE A 489 -3.55 -10.89 -5.86
CA PHE A 489 -3.24 -9.90 -4.80
C PHE A 489 -4.03 -8.61 -5.21
N ASP A 490 -3.47 -7.43 -4.99
CA ASP A 490 -3.59 -6.15 -5.74
C ASP A 490 -3.99 -6.13 -7.24
N LEU A 491 -4.09 -7.27 -7.93
CA LEU A 491 -3.97 -7.37 -9.39
C LEU A 491 -5.33 -7.32 -10.12
N VAL A 492 -5.54 -6.29 -10.93
CA VAL A 492 -6.71 -6.15 -11.83
C VAL A 492 -6.27 -6.21 -13.30
N ARG A 493 -7.13 -6.72 -14.19
CA ARG A 493 -6.90 -6.66 -15.64
C ARG A 493 -7.77 -5.60 -16.29
N TYR A 494 -7.17 -4.50 -16.73
CA TYR A 494 -7.81 -3.56 -17.65
C TYR A 494 -7.84 -4.14 -19.08
N THR A 495 -8.92 -3.91 -19.81
CA THR A 495 -9.03 -4.22 -21.24
C THR A 495 -9.70 -3.06 -21.97
N ASN A 496 -9.01 -2.49 -22.96
CA ASN A 496 -9.51 -1.40 -23.79
C ASN A 496 -10.51 -1.92 -24.84
N ASN A 497 -11.57 -1.16 -25.15
CA ASN A 497 -12.62 -1.60 -26.08
C ASN A 497 -12.30 -1.35 -27.58
N GLY A 498 -11.05 -1.02 -27.93
CA GLY A 498 -10.61 -0.76 -29.31
C GLY A 498 -10.53 0.72 -29.70
N THR A 499 -10.39 1.61 -28.72
CA THR A 499 -10.34 3.07 -28.91
C THR A 499 -9.10 3.67 -28.24
N CYS A 500 -8.31 4.44 -28.99
CA CYS A 500 -7.26 5.28 -28.41
C CYS A 500 -7.85 6.49 -27.67
N GLY A 501 -7.03 7.16 -26.85
CA GLY A 501 -7.43 8.22 -25.95
C GLY A 501 -6.95 7.98 -24.51
N LEU A 502 -7.33 8.89 -23.62
CA LEU A 502 -7.16 8.70 -22.17
C LEU A 502 -8.30 7.85 -21.61
N ASP A 503 -7.98 7.05 -20.60
CA ASP A 503 -8.93 6.30 -19.79
C ASP A 503 -8.34 6.16 -18.37
N SER A 504 -9.16 5.97 -17.33
CA SER A 504 -8.64 5.77 -15.98
C SER A 504 -9.61 5.03 -15.07
N PHE A 505 -9.10 4.43 -14.00
CA PHE A 505 -9.91 4.07 -12.85
C PHE A 505 -9.21 4.53 -11.57
N SER A 506 -9.97 4.69 -10.51
CA SER A 506 -9.44 5.10 -9.22
C SER A 506 -9.63 4.02 -8.16
N PHE A 507 -8.65 3.86 -7.28
CA PHE A 507 -8.68 2.92 -6.17
C PHE A 507 -8.21 3.59 -4.87
N ALA A 508 -8.50 2.96 -3.74
CA ALA A 508 -7.98 3.34 -2.43
C ALA A 508 -7.48 2.10 -1.68
N THR A 509 -6.52 2.28 -0.78
CA THR A 509 -6.04 1.23 0.12
C THR A 509 -6.72 1.34 1.49
N PHE A 510 -6.89 0.22 2.16
CA PHE A 510 -7.57 0.11 3.45
C PHE A 510 -6.85 -0.93 4.32
N ASP A 511 -6.45 -0.52 5.51
CA ASP A 511 -5.65 -1.33 6.46
C ASP A 511 -6.51 -2.19 7.42
N GLY A 512 -7.84 -2.11 7.29
CA GLY A 512 -8.80 -2.72 8.21
C GLY A 512 -9.45 -1.72 9.19
N VAL A 513 -8.88 -0.53 9.34
CA VAL A 513 -9.29 0.52 10.29
C VAL A 513 -9.70 1.81 9.55
N VAL A 514 -8.91 2.26 8.56
CA VAL A 514 -9.13 3.52 7.83
C VAL A 514 -8.72 3.40 6.35
N GLU A 515 -9.34 4.21 5.49
CA GLU A 515 -9.11 4.23 4.05
C GLU A 515 -8.18 5.38 3.64
N SER A 516 -7.32 5.14 2.65
CA SER A 516 -6.50 6.17 2.01
C SER A 516 -7.32 7.27 1.32
N ALA A 517 -6.65 8.34 0.90
CA ALA A 517 -7.18 9.11 -0.23
C ALA A 517 -7.16 8.22 -1.49
N PRO A 518 -8.17 8.28 -2.37
CA PRO A 518 -8.16 7.53 -3.62
C PRO A 518 -7.13 8.12 -4.59
N VAL A 519 -6.49 7.24 -5.37
CA VAL A 519 -5.54 7.57 -6.43
C VAL A 519 -6.00 6.97 -7.75
N ASP A 520 -5.58 7.58 -8.86
CA ASP A 520 -5.94 7.15 -10.21
C ASP A 520 -4.84 6.25 -10.80
N VAL A 521 -5.27 5.26 -11.59
CA VAL A 521 -4.44 4.59 -12.60
C VAL A 521 -4.85 5.13 -13.96
N GLU A 522 -3.92 5.76 -14.66
CA GLU A 522 -4.15 6.38 -15.97
C GLU A 522 -3.69 5.47 -17.11
N PHE A 523 -4.49 5.34 -18.16
CA PHE A 523 -4.16 4.60 -19.37
C PHE A 523 -3.97 5.54 -20.55
N PHE A 524 -2.73 5.60 -21.05
CA PHE A 524 -2.35 6.29 -22.27
C PHE A 524 -2.52 5.32 -23.43
N VAL A 525 -3.74 5.25 -23.97
CA VAL A 525 -4.07 4.35 -25.09
C VAL A 525 -3.69 5.05 -26.39
N GLN A 526 -2.49 4.77 -26.89
CA GLN A 526 -1.83 5.48 -27.99
C GLN A 526 -2.45 5.15 -29.36
N CYS A 527 -2.77 6.16 -30.19
CA CYS A 527 -3.25 5.91 -31.55
C CYS A 527 -2.15 5.41 -32.51
N GLY A 528 -0.89 5.81 -32.31
CA GLY A 528 0.28 5.33 -33.05
C GLY A 528 0.37 5.70 -34.54
N GLU A 529 -0.41 6.70 -35.00
CA GLU A 529 -0.37 7.21 -36.37
C GLU A 529 0.82 8.15 -36.60
N VAL A 530 1.06 9.05 -35.66
CA VAL A 530 2.28 9.87 -35.56
C VAL A 530 2.92 9.58 -34.21
N VAL A 531 4.23 9.36 -34.20
CA VAL A 531 5.01 8.90 -33.03
C VAL A 531 6.25 9.77 -32.83
N ILE A 532 6.74 9.84 -31.59
CA ILE A 532 7.93 10.62 -31.22
C ILE A 532 9.19 9.78 -31.46
N THR A 533 10.15 10.30 -32.24
CA THR A 533 11.35 9.55 -32.69
C THR A 533 12.68 10.10 -32.19
N GLU A 534 12.77 11.39 -31.85
CA GLU A 534 13.96 12.01 -31.25
C GLU A 534 13.55 13.13 -30.28
N ILE A 535 14.31 13.32 -29.20
CA ILE A 535 14.06 14.32 -28.16
C ILE A 535 15.38 14.99 -27.78
N MET A 536 15.49 16.30 -28.05
CA MET A 536 16.52 17.19 -27.53
C MET A 536 16.02 17.83 -26.23
N TYR A 537 16.28 17.16 -25.11
CA TYR A 537 15.74 17.53 -23.78
C TYR A 537 16.78 18.16 -22.83
N ASN A 538 18.06 18.22 -23.21
CA ASN A 538 19.18 18.70 -22.38
C ASN A 538 20.35 19.21 -23.25
N PRO A 539 20.16 20.34 -23.98
CA PRO A 539 21.21 20.95 -24.78
C PRO A 539 22.36 21.50 -23.92
N ASP A 540 23.57 21.58 -24.50
CA ASP A 540 24.79 22.16 -23.89
C ASP A 540 24.80 23.70 -23.97
N SER A 541 23.76 24.29 -24.59
CA SER A 541 23.53 25.73 -24.66
C SER A 541 23.46 26.38 -23.27
N THR A 542 24.09 27.55 -23.09
CA THR A 542 24.19 28.18 -21.77
C THR A 542 22.84 28.70 -21.24
N GLU A 543 22.58 28.58 -19.92
CA GLU A 543 21.27 28.74 -19.23
C GLU A 543 20.62 30.16 -19.30
N ASN A 544 20.34 30.66 -20.50
CA ASN A 544 19.32 31.68 -20.76
C ASN A 544 18.31 31.20 -21.82
N SER A 545 18.71 30.22 -22.65
CA SER A 545 18.00 29.77 -23.85
C SER A 545 17.66 28.25 -23.97
N PRO A 546 17.71 27.36 -22.95
CA PRO A 546 17.28 25.96 -23.13
C PRO A 546 15.87 25.81 -23.75
N SER A 547 14.94 26.67 -23.36
CA SER A 547 13.58 26.75 -23.92
C SER A 547 13.51 27.17 -25.39
N GLU A 548 14.61 27.62 -25.98
CA GLU A 548 14.78 28.01 -27.39
C GLU A 548 15.63 26.98 -28.19
N ALA A 549 16.30 26.05 -27.48
CA ALA A 549 17.21 25.04 -28.03
C ALA A 549 16.67 23.59 -27.93
N GLU A 550 15.71 23.33 -27.04
CA GLU A 550 14.95 22.08 -26.96
C GLU A 550 14.09 21.85 -28.22
N TRP A 551 13.96 20.59 -28.66
CA TRP A 551 13.09 20.21 -29.79
C TRP A 551 12.73 18.72 -29.78
N ILE A 552 11.69 18.34 -30.53
CA ILE A 552 11.16 16.96 -30.60
C ILE A 552 10.92 16.58 -32.06
N GLU A 553 11.39 15.42 -32.51
CA GLU A 553 11.04 14.87 -33.83
C GLU A 553 9.77 14.02 -33.79
N LEU A 554 8.90 14.23 -34.78
CA LEU A 554 7.67 13.48 -35.02
C LEU A 554 7.71 12.74 -36.36
N TYR A 555 7.38 11.46 -36.35
CA TYR A 555 7.33 10.59 -37.52
C TYR A 555 5.91 10.09 -37.81
N ASN A 556 5.46 10.22 -39.05
CA ASN A 556 4.19 9.63 -39.51
C ASN A 556 4.39 8.16 -39.91
N ASN A 557 3.91 7.28 -39.04
CA ASN A 557 3.99 5.83 -39.20
C ASN A 557 2.93 5.26 -40.18
N THR A 558 2.01 6.08 -40.71
CA THR A 558 0.98 5.62 -41.65
C THR A 558 1.46 5.65 -43.12
N ASP A 559 0.70 4.99 -43.99
CA ASP A 559 0.94 4.97 -45.45
C ASP A 559 0.23 6.15 -46.17
N TYR A 560 -0.19 7.19 -45.43
CA TYR A 560 -0.91 8.36 -45.96
C TYR A 560 -0.47 9.66 -45.27
N PRO A 561 -0.61 10.85 -45.91
CA PRO A 561 -0.29 12.12 -45.27
C PRO A 561 -1.28 12.49 -44.15
N ILE A 562 -0.80 13.17 -43.11
CA ILE A 562 -1.57 13.59 -41.92
C ILE A 562 -1.43 15.11 -41.72
N ASP A 563 -2.54 15.81 -41.46
CA ASP A 563 -2.51 17.21 -41.01
C ASP A 563 -2.30 17.28 -39.50
N LEU A 564 -1.22 17.94 -39.09
CA LEU A 564 -0.87 18.21 -37.68
C LEU A 564 -1.59 19.43 -37.08
N GLY A 565 -2.44 20.12 -37.84
CA GLY A 565 -3.18 21.29 -37.35
C GLY A 565 -4.02 21.01 -36.10
N GLY A 566 -3.74 21.75 -35.02
CA GLY A 566 -4.45 21.60 -33.74
C GLY A 566 -3.95 20.48 -32.83
N TRP A 567 -2.90 19.76 -33.22
CA TRP A 567 -2.17 18.85 -32.33
C TRP A 567 -1.31 19.66 -31.33
N TYR A 568 -0.87 19.05 -30.23
CA TYR A 568 -0.04 19.73 -29.22
C TYR A 568 0.75 18.73 -28.36
N PHE A 569 1.82 19.21 -27.71
CA PHE A 569 2.49 18.47 -26.64
C PHE A 569 1.90 18.82 -25.27
N ALA A 570 1.91 17.85 -24.35
CA ALA A 570 1.53 18.07 -22.95
C ALA A 570 2.38 17.24 -21.99
N ASP A 571 2.99 17.92 -21.02
CA ASP A 571 3.55 17.30 -19.82
C ASP A 571 2.46 17.10 -18.75
N ASP A 572 2.79 16.63 -17.55
CA ASP A 572 1.82 16.39 -16.46
C ASP A 572 1.23 17.67 -15.83
N VAL A 573 1.82 18.85 -16.10
CA VAL A 573 1.47 20.14 -15.51
C VAL A 573 1.04 21.16 -16.57
N THR A 574 1.68 21.19 -17.74
CA THR A 574 1.43 22.20 -18.79
C THR A 574 1.12 21.59 -20.17
N ARG A 575 0.77 22.44 -21.14
CA ARG A 575 0.66 22.06 -22.54
C ARG A 575 1.11 23.15 -23.50
N SER A 576 1.70 22.73 -24.62
CA SER A 576 2.09 23.61 -25.71
C SER A 576 0.85 24.26 -26.31
N GLY A 577 1.05 25.31 -27.09
CA GLY A 577 0.07 25.83 -28.00
C GLY A 577 -0.22 24.85 -29.12
N ASP A 578 -1.26 25.13 -29.89
CA ASP A 578 -1.67 24.28 -31.00
C ASP A 578 -0.63 24.36 -32.14
N PHE A 579 -0.31 23.21 -32.74
CA PHE A 579 0.52 23.14 -33.93
C PHE A 579 -0.22 23.77 -35.13
N PRO A 580 0.51 24.41 -36.07
CA PRO A 580 -0.09 24.95 -37.28
C PRO A 580 -0.57 23.80 -38.18
N SER A 581 -1.51 24.08 -39.09
CA SER A 581 -1.84 23.11 -40.15
C SER A 581 -0.60 22.87 -41.01
N PHE A 582 -0.20 21.60 -41.06
CA PHE A 582 1.03 21.15 -41.68
C PHE A 582 0.82 19.69 -42.11
N ILE A 583 1.04 19.40 -43.39
CA ILE A 583 0.82 18.07 -43.95
C ILE A 583 2.11 17.27 -43.82
N LEU A 584 2.20 16.45 -42.76
CA LEU A 584 3.28 15.49 -42.60
C LEU A 584 3.05 14.32 -43.56
N GLY A 585 3.94 14.16 -44.55
CA GLY A 585 3.87 13.11 -45.56
C GLY A 585 3.82 11.70 -44.98
N ALA A 586 3.35 10.73 -45.77
CA ALA A 586 3.43 9.32 -45.40
C ALA A 586 4.90 8.93 -45.15
N LYS A 587 5.18 8.14 -44.11
CA LYS A 587 6.55 7.68 -43.77
C LYS A 587 7.60 8.80 -43.73
N SER A 588 7.19 9.99 -43.28
CA SER A 588 8.01 11.20 -43.24
C SER A 588 8.16 11.71 -41.81
N ALA A 589 9.24 12.45 -41.54
CA ALA A 589 9.52 13.09 -40.25
C ALA A 589 9.45 14.63 -40.34
N VAL A 590 9.21 15.28 -39.19
CA VAL A 590 9.25 16.73 -39.00
C VAL A 590 9.70 17.05 -37.57
N VAL A 591 10.47 18.12 -37.39
CA VAL A 591 10.89 18.56 -36.04
C VAL A 591 9.95 19.66 -35.53
N ALA A 592 9.46 19.50 -34.31
CA ALA A 592 8.72 20.54 -33.61
C ALA A 592 9.67 21.35 -32.72
N ILE A 593 9.64 22.68 -32.89
CA ILE A 593 10.41 23.66 -32.13
C ILE A 593 9.48 24.55 -31.26
N PRO A 594 9.95 25.03 -30.10
CA PRO A 594 9.14 25.81 -29.15
C PRO A 594 8.76 27.20 -29.67
N ALA A 595 7.68 27.79 -29.15
CA ALA A 595 7.15 29.08 -29.59
C ALA A 595 8.08 30.27 -29.37
N VAL A 596 9.09 30.12 -28.49
CA VAL A 596 10.12 31.13 -28.24
C VAL A 596 11.35 31.02 -29.16
N ALA A 597 11.57 29.88 -29.81
CA ALA A 597 12.68 29.71 -30.75
C ALA A 597 12.47 30.54 -32.03
N ASP A 598 13.54 31.14 -32.56
CA ASP A 598 13.52 31.71 -33.91
C ASP A 598 13.79 30.58 -34.93
N PRO A 599 12.87 30.29 -35.87
CA PRO A 599 13.08 29.32 -36.94
C PRO A 599 14.37 29.52 -37.73
N ASN A 600 14.83 30.76 -37.91
CA ASN A 600 16.05 31.08 -38.64
C ASN A 600 17.31 30.69 -37.86
N GLU A 601 17.24 30.72 -36.53
CA GLU A 601 18.34 30.32 -35.64
C GLU A 601 18.45 28.79 -35.60
N TYR A 602 17.32 28.08 -35.46
CA TYR A 602 17.26 26.62 -35.59
C TYR A 602 17.81 26.13 -36.94
N LEU A 603 17.37 26.74 -38.06
CA LEU A 603 17.88 26.42 -39.40
C LEU A 603 19.33 26.87 -39.63
N SER A 604 19.87 27.77 -38.80
CA SER A 604 21.30 28.15 -38.83
C SER A 604 22.16 27.18 -38.04
N GLY A 605 21.64 26.56 -36.97
CA GLY A 605 22.34 25.55 -36.19
C GLY A 605 22.30 24.15 -36.81
N TRP A 606 21.11 23.65 -37.14
CA TRP A 606 20.92 22.28 -37.65
C TRP A 606 20.94 22.21 -39.18
N GLY A 607 20.62 23.32 -39.85
CA GLY A 607 20.77 23.48 -41.30
C GLY A 607 19.45 23.55 -42.07
N SER A 608 19.47 24.34 -43.15
CA SER A 608 18.32 24.69 -44.00
C SER A 608 17.58 23.52 -44.69
N GLN A 609 18.10 22.29 -44.61
CA GLN A 609 17.51 21.10 -45.22
C GLN A 609 16.37 20.45 -44.42
N PHE A 610 16.22 20.79 -43.13
CA PHE A 610 15.25 20.12 -42.25
C PHE A 610 13.90 20.85 -42.18
N VAL A 611 12.81 20.08 -42.22
CA VAL A 611 11.44 20.62 -42.09
C VAL A 611 11.10 20.72 -40.61
N HIS A 612 10.53 21.86 -40.21
CA HIS A 612 10.10 22.08 -38.84
C HIS A 612 8.69 22.68 -38.77
N ILE A 613 8.08 22.57 -37.59
CA ILE A 613 6.87 23.30 -37.16
C ILE A 613 7.13 24.00 -35.83
N THR A 614 6.44 25.11 -35.56
CA THR A 614 6.57 25.87 -34.30
C THR A 614 5.25 25.81 -33.52
N THR A 615 5.29 25.66 -32.20
CA THR A 615 4.08 25.69 -31.34
C THR A 615 3.44 27.10 -31.35
N ASN A 616 2.10 27.20 -31.23
CA ASN A 616 1.41 28.51 -31.29
C ASN A 616 0.45 28.74 -30.11
N GLY A 617 0.78 29.73 -29.27
CA GLY A 617 -0.13 30.19 -28.21
C GLY A 617 -0.02 29.38 -26.90
N ASP A 618 1.21 29.02 -26.55
CA ASP A 618 1.56 28.19 -25.39
C ASP A 618 1.03 28.72 -24.05
N THR A 619 0.76 27.80 -23.12
CA THR A 619 0.07 28.10 -21.87
C THR A 619 1.00 28.45 -20.69
N GLY A 620 2.31 28.21 -20.84
CA GLY A 620 3.34 28.40 -19.80
C GLY A 620 4.38 29.47 -20.16
N ASN A 621 5.67 29.08 -20.23
CA ASN A 621 6.77 29.99 -20.58
C ASN A 621 7.04 30.07 -22.10
N GLY A 622 6.54 29.11 -22.88
CA GLY A 622 6.72 29.03 -24.33
C GLY A 622 7.78 28.03 -24.81
N GLY A 623 8.32 27.20 -23.91
CA GLY A 623 9.07 26.00 -24.25
C GLY A 623 8.19 24.88 -24.85
N ILE A 624 8.81 23.77 -25.26
CA ILE A 624 8.20 22.84 -26.22
C ILE A 624 6.97 22.10 -25.69
N THR A 625 6.88 21.86 -24.38
CA THR A 625 5.67 21.30 -23.72
C THR A 625 4.71 22.37 -23.21
N GLY A 626 5.00 23.65 -23.42
CA GLY A 626 4.43 24.79 -22.68
C GLY A 626 5.36 25.25 -21.55
N SER A 627 6.16 24.32 -21.01
CA SER A 627 7.37 24.56 -20.23
C SER A 627 8.61 24.06 -20.97
N ASN A 628 9.78 24.16 -20.33
CA ASN A 628 10.97 23.42 -20.72
C ASN A 628 10.78 21.91 -20.55
N LEU A 629 11.53 21.13 -21.31
CA LEU A 629 11.78 19.72 -21.02
C LEU A 629 12.64 19.56 -19.76
N SER A 630 12.44 18.44 -19.08
CA SER A 630 13.10 18.07 -17.84
C SER A 630 14.39 17.31 -18.11
N ASN A 631 15.52 17.86 -17.69
CA ASN A 631 16.83 17.18 -17.69
C ASN A 631 16.81 15.93 -16.75
N GLY A 632 15.84 15.85 -15.83
CA GLY A 632 15.55 14.71 -14.97
C GLY A 632 14.71 13.60 -15.64
N GLY A 633 14.04 13.90 -16.75
CA GLY A 633 12.96 13.09 -17.31
C GLY A 633 11.56 13.57 -16.96
N GLU A 634 10.58 13.18 -17.77
CA GLU A 634 9.16 13.52 -17.63
C GLU A 634 8.21 12.57 -18.41
N SER A 635 6.92 12.88 -18.32
CA SER A 635 5.79 12.30 -19.06
C SER A 635 5.49 13.18 -20.29
N LEU A 636 6.12 12.92 -21.43
CA LEU A 636 5.93 13.69 -22.67
C LEU A 636 4.82 13.07 -23.52
N ARG A 637 3.78 13.84 -23.89
CA ARG A 637 2.62 13.30 -24.61
C ARG A 637 2.29 14.10 -25.87
N LEU A 638 2.20 13.43 -27.02
CA LEU A 638 1.71 13.99 -28.28
C LEU A 638 0.19 13.78 -28.40
N ILE A 639 -0.55 14.87 -28.38
CA ILE A 639 -2.01 14.88 -28.35
C ILE A 639 -2.58 15.40 -29.68
N LYS A 640 -3.57 14.71 -30.24
CA LYS A 640 -4.32 15.13 -31.43
C LYS A 640 -5.77 15.52 -31.13
N PRO A 641 -6.40 16.36 -31.97
CA PRO A 641 -7.83 16.66 -31.87
C PRO A 641 -8.71 15.42 -32.02
N GLY A 642 -9.56 15.13 -31.02
CA GLY A 642 -10.57 14.06 -31.04
C GLY A 642 -12.01 14.57 -30.99
N GLY A 643 -12.26 15.83 -31.38
CA GLY A 643 -13.55 16.48 -31.22
C GLY A 643 -13.72 17.05 -29.82
N SER A 644 -14.61 16.47 -28.99
CA SER A 644 -14.87 16.94 -27.62
C SER A 644 -13.91 16.42 -26.56
N THR A 645 -13.05 15.46 -26.92
CA THR A 645 -12.03 14.83 -26.04
C THR A 645 -10.73 14.71 -26.83
N PRO A 646 -9.59 15.21 -26.33
CA PRO A 646 -8.29 15.00 -26.99
C PRO A 646 -7.89 13.52 -27.00
N LEU A 647 -7.05 13.12 -27.95
CA LEU A 647 -6.59 11.74 -28.10
C LEU A 647 -5.06 11.67 -28.06
N VAL A 648 -4.51 10.74 -27.29
CA VAL A 648 -3.07 10.46 -27.28
C VAL A 648 -2.70 9.80 -28.61
N SER A 649 -1.88 10.47 -29.43
CA SER A 649 -1.24 9.79 -30.56
C SER A 649 -0.07 8.96 -30.08
N ASP A 650 0.77 9.56 -29.22
CA ASP A 650 2.01 8.99 -28.70
C ASP A 650 2.32 9.53 -27.29
N ALA A 651 3.06 8.80 -26.47
CA ALA A 651 3.46 9.19 -25.11
C ALA A 651 4.78 8.52 -24.70
N VAL A 652 5.80 9.31 -24.35
CA VAL A 652 7.15 8.86 -24.04
C VAL A 652 7.55 9.29 -22.63
N PHE A 653 7.94 8.33 -21.80
CA PHE A 653 8.20 8.51 -20.36
C PHE A 653 9.69 8.40 -20.05
N TYR A 654 10.49 9.30 -20.61
CA TYR A 654 11.95 9.25 -20.50
C TYR A 654 12.44 9.69 -19.10
N LYS A 655 13.52 9.06 -18.61
CA LYS A 655 14.06 9.29 -17.25
C LYS A 655 15.59 9.34 -17.26
N SER A 656 16.20 10.19 -16.43
CA SER A 656 17.66 10.16 -16.21
C SER A 656 18.03 9.46 -14.88
N GLY A 657 19.24 8.89 -14.84
CA GLY A 657 19.75 8.14 -13.68
C GLY A 657 19.71 6.61 -13.80
N PHE A 658 20.06 5.92 -12.72
CA PHE A 658 20.13 4.45 -12.63
C PHE A 658 18.80 3.84 -12.13
N VAL A 659 17.71 4.09 -12.85
CA VAL A 659 16.41 3.45 -12.61
C VAL A 659 16.10 2.45 -13.72
N ASP A 660 15.51 1.31 -13.34
CA ASP A 660 15.09 0.24 -14.24
C ASP A 660 13.62 0.47 -14.67
N PRO A 661 13.26 0.39 -15.96
CA PRO A 661 14.11 0.11 -17.12
C PRO A 661 14.97 1.30 -17.56
N MET A 662 16.26 1.04 -17.79
CA MET A 662 17.26 2.08 -18.06
C MET A 662 17.12 2.72 -19.45
N TRP A 663 16.64 3.96 -19.48
CA TRP A 663 16.85 4.91 -20.59
C TRP A 663 18.35 5.17 -20.83
N PRO A 664 18.76 5.66 -22.02
CA PRO A 664 20.16 6.03 -22.28
C PRO A 664 20.72 6.91 -21.15
N GLN A 665 21.85 6.51 -20.56
CA GLN A 665 22.28 7.05 -19.26
C GLN A 665 22.72 8.52 -19.33
N MET A 666 21.78 9.44 -19.14
CA MET A 666 22.00 10.89 -19.24
C MET A 666 22.75 11.51 -18.04
N GLY A 667 23.17 12.77 -18.19
CA GLY A 667 24.17 13.44 -17.35
C GLY A 667 25.45 13.86 -18.11
N ILE A 668 25.34 13.99 -19.45
CA ILE A 668 26.24 14.75 -20.32
C ILE A 668 25.30 15.60 -21.17
N ASP A 669 25.60 16.89 -21.28
CA ASP A 669 24.78 17.89 -21.94
C ASP A 669 25.13 17.94 -23.44
N GLY A 670 24.15 18.24 -24.30
CA GLY A 670 24.32 18.35 -25.76
C GLY A 670 23.71 17.21 -26.59
N PRO A 671 23.91 15.91 -26.28
CA PRO A 671 23.28 14.82 -27.03
C PRO A 671 21.79 14.64 -26.73
N SER A 672 20.98 14.77 -27.79
CA SER A 672 19.62 14.24 -27.86
C SER A 672 19.56 12.71 -27.67
N ILE A 673 18.35 12.20 -27.42
CA ILE A 673 18.04 10.76 -27.48
C ILE A 673 17.11 10.46 -28.66
N TYR A 674 17.38 9.38 -29.39
CA TYR A 674 16.63 8.99 -30.60
C TYR A 674 16.34 7.48 -30.66
N VAL A 675 15.32 7.09 -31.42
CA VAL A 675 14.93 5.69 -31.66
C VAL A 675 15.83 5.05 -32.72
N ARG A 676 16.56 3.97 -32.35
CA ARG A 676 17.50 3.25 -33.23
C ARG A 676 16.85 2.86 -34.58
N PRO A 677 17.51 3.01 -35.75
CA PRO A 677 16.88 2.70 -37.04
C PRO A 677 16.69 1.20 -37.37
N SER A 678 17.02 0.31 -36.42
CA SER A 678 16.93 -1.15 -36.59
C SER A 678 15.64 -1.77 -36.02
N VAL A 679 14.66 -0.93 -35.66
CA VAL A 679 13.37 -1.31 -35.06
C VAL A 679 12.19 -0.72 -35.83
N SER A 680 10.97 -1.11 -35.48
CA SER A 680 9.76 -0.49 -36.04
C SER A 680 9.40 0.77 -35.25
N TYR A 681 9.39 1.92 -35.92
CA TYR A 681 8.89 3.19 -35.39
C TYR A 681 7.37 3.14 -35.14
N ASN A 682 6.96 2.67 -33.96
CA ASN A 682 5.56 2.64 -33.53
C ASN A 682 5.46 2.86 -32.02
N ALA A 683 4.30 3.34 -31.56
CA ALA A 683 4.02 3.77 -30.18
C ALA A 683 4.42 2.77 -29.08
N LEU A 684 4.30 1.45 -29.29
CA LEU A 684 4.71 0.45 -28.29
C LEU A 684 6.20 0.11 -28.33
N ALA A 685 6.90 0.49 -29.39
CA ALA A 685 8.33 0.28 -29.51
C ALA A 685 9.08 1.42 -28.84
N ASN A 686 8.74 2.68 -29.10
CA ASN A 686 9.37 3.84 -28.47
C ASN A 686 8.99 4.01 -26.97
N ASP A 687 7.95 3.32 -26.48
CA ASP A 687 7.76 3.04 -25.04
C ASP A 687 8.97 2.34 -24.38
N ASN A 688 9.78 1.58 -25.13
CA ASN A 688 10.86 0.74 -24.59
C ASN A 688 12.22 1.47 -24.58
N PRO A 689 12.78 1.85 -23.42
CA PRO A 689 14.05 2.57 -23.35
C PRO A 689 15.24 1.85 -24.00
N LEU A 690 15.21 0.52 -24.07
CA LEU A 690 16.32 -0.27 -24.64
C LEU A 690 16.51 -0.04 -26.16
N ILE A 691 15.48 0.47 -26.85
CA ILE A 691 15.57 0.78 -28.29
C ILE A 691 15.96 2.23 -28.58
N TRP A 692 16.15 3.06 -27.54
CA TRP A 692 16.70 4.40 -27.69
C TRP A 692 18.23 4.38 -27.59
N GLU A 693 18.88 5.36 -28.20
CA GLU A 693 20.28 5.71 -27.96
C GLU A 693 20.45 7.21 -27.82
N ARG A 694 21.63 7.64 -27.33
CA ARG A 694 22.09 9.00 -27.53
C ARG A 694 22.59 9.18 -28.95
N SER A 695 22.33 10.33 -29.53
CA SER A 695 22.91 10.77 -30.79
C SER A 695 24.44 10.90 -30.66
N ILE A 696 25.18 10.44 -31.67
CA ILE A 696 26.65 10.47 -31.71
C ILE A 696 27.07 11.02 -33.08
N ASN A 697 27.79 12.13 -33.09
CA ASN A 697 28.21 12.81 -34.32
C ASN A 697 28.90 11.85 -35.32
N GLY A 698 28.32 11.70 -36.51
CA GLY A 698 28.76 10.81 -37.57
C GLY A 698 28.18 9.39 -37.54
N ILE A 699 27.24 9.09 -36.63
CA ILE A 699 26.52 7.82 -36.52
C ILE A 699 25.04 8.06 -36.81
N ASP A 700 24.43 7.19 -37.62
CA ASP A 700 22.99 7.17 -37.95
C ASP A 700 22.37 8.55 -38.20
N GLY A 701 23.10 9.38 -38.96
CA GLY A 701 22.68 10.72 -39.40
C GLY A 701 22.95 11.86 -38.42
N ALA A 702 23.26 11.57 -37.16
CA ALA A 702 23.50 12.60 -36.16
C ALA A 702 24.74 13.44 -36.47
N ALA A 703 24.63 14.75 -36.29
CA ALA A 703 25.68 15.74 -36.49
C ALA A 703 25.91 16.58 -35.22
N LEU A 704 27.07 17.24 -35.13
CA LEU A 704 27.24 18.41 -34.27
C LEU A 704 26.48 19.59 -34.88
N VAL A 705 25.88 20.42 -34.02
CA VAL A 705 25.27 21.70 -34.41
C VAL A 705 26.32 22.68 -34.96
N GLU A 706 25.96 23.56 -35.91
CA GLU A 706 26.75 24.75 -36.22
C GLU A 706 26.47 25.82 -35.14
N LEU A 707 27.54 26.38 -34.53
CA LEU A 707 27.39 27.29 -33.40
C LEU A 707 26.75 28.64 -33.80
N THR A 708 25.69 29.02 -33.08
CA THR A 708 24.91 30.25 -33.30
C THR A 708 24.94 31.18 -32.07
N ALA A 709 23.87 31.93 -31.78
CA ALA A 709 23.70 32.69 -30.54
C ALA A 709 22.77 32.00 -29.53
N VAL A 710 21.92 31.06 -29.97
CA VAL A 710 21.13 30.16 -29.10
C VAL A 710 21.82 28.79 -28.92
N TYR A 711 22.28 28.20 -30.02
CA TYR A 711 23.03 26.93 -30.01
C TYR A 711 24.52 27.24 -29.81
N ASP A 712 24.93 27.53 -28.56
CA ASP A 712 26.29 27.97 -28.20
C ASP A 712 27.18 26.88 -27.56
N GLY A 713 26.66 25.65 -27.40
CA GLY A 713 27.37 24.46 -26.90
C GLY A 713 27.59 23.35 -27.95
N ASP A 714 28.24 22.25 -27.56
CA ASP A 714 28.54 21.09 -28.43
C ASP A 714 27.31 20.14 -28.60
N ASP A 715 26.15 20.68 -29.01
CA ASP A 715 24.92 19.90 -29.20
C ASP A 715 25.04 18.84 -30.32
N ILE A 716 24.44 17.66 -30.11
CA ILE A 716 24.47 16.54 -31.07
C ILE A 716 23.06 15.96 -31.27
N GLY A 717 22.63 15.84 -32.53
CA GLY A 717 21.33 15.27 -32.88
C GLY A 717 21.19 14.91 -34.35
N SER A 718 20.15 14.15 -34.68
CA SER A 718 19.75 13.68 -36.01
C SER A 718 18.43 14.31 -36.51
N PRO A 719 18.14 15.61 -36.29
CA PRO A 719 16.82 16.19 -36.57
C PRO A 719 16.40 16.01 -38.03
N GLY A 720 15.24 15.40 -38.28
CA GLY A 720 14.74 15.14 -39.63
C GLY A 720 15.42 13.95 -40.34
N PHE A 721 16.31 13.21 -39.66
CA PHE A 721 16.99 12.04 -40.20
C PHE A 721 16.42 10.74 -39.62
N LEU A 722 15.81 9.94 -40.49
CA LEU A 722 15.55 8.53 -40.22
C LEU A 722 16.11 7.68 -41.38
N GLN A 723 16.77 6.57 -41.05
CA GLN A 723 17.53 5.78 -42.03
C GLN A 723 16.58 4.98 -42.96
N GLY A 724 16.69 5.20 -44.27
CA GLY A 724 15.82 4.55 -45.26
C GLY A 724 14.45 5.21 -45.45
N LEU A 725 14.26 6.42 -44.91
CA LEU A 725 13.09 7.26 -45.09
C LEU A 725 13.48 8.56 -45.81
N ILE A 726 12.53 9.18 -46.50
CA ILE A 726 12.75 10.31 -47.40
C ILE A 726 12.93 11.60 -46.59
N GLN A 727 13.99 12.38 -46.85
CA GLN A 727 14.39 13.50 -45.99
C GLN A 727 14.27 14.88 -46.66
N GLY A 728 13.32 15.66 -46.14
CA GLY A 728 13.25 17.10 -46.34
C GLY A 728 12.69 17.57 -47.69
N PRO A 729 12.61 18.89 -47.90
CA PRO A 729 12.00 19.46 -49.09
C PRO A 729 12.99 19.40 -50.25
N CYS A 730 12.53 19.00 -51.43
CA CYS A 730 13.38 18.98 -52.61
C CYS A 730 13.91 20.38 -52.97
N LEU A 731 15.24 20.55 -52.92
CA LEU A 731 15.88 21.84 -53.17
C LEU A 731 16.06 22.06 -54.69
N SER A 732 15.53 23.18 -55.18
CA SER A 732 15.35 23.52 -56.61
C SER A 732 16.63 23.78 -57.44
N PHE A 733 17.77 23.17 -57.07
CA PHE A 733 19.08 23.43 -57.68
C PHE A 733 19.90 22.16 -57.96
N GLY A 734 19.46 21.35 -58.93
CA GLY A 734 20.41 20.63 -59.81
C GLY A 734 20.09 19.19 -60.20
N PHE A 735 19.27 18.47 -59.42
CA PHE A 735 19.04 17.03 -59.60
C PHE A 735 17.56 16.66 -59.40
N GLY A 736 16.69 17.06 -60.34
CA GLY A 736 15.21 16.97 -60.24
C GLY A 736 14.59 15.57 -60.28
N HIS A 737 15.31 14.52 -59.89
CA HIS A 737 14.78 13.14 -59.78
C HIS A 737 15.36 12.35 -58.59
N ASP A 738 16.39 12.87 -57.91
CA ASP A 738 16.96 12.29 -56.69
C ASP A 738 16.20 12.84 -55.48
N GLY A 739 15.14 12.12 -55.09
CA GLY A 739 14.22 12.53 -54.03
C GLY A 739 14.65 12.05 -52.65
N ASN A 740 15.53 11.05 -52.56
CA ASN A 740 16.08 10.52 -51.33
C ASN A 740 17.45 11.15 -50.96
N ARG A 741 18.14 11.76 -51.94
CA ARG A 741 19.43 12.45 -51.87
C ARG A 741 20.67 11.55 -51.72
N ASP A 742 20.61 10.28 -52.13
CA ASP A 742 21.78 9.38 -52.16
C ASP A 742 22.63 9.45 -53.45
N LEU A 743 22.33 10.42 -54.33
CA LEU A 743 23.01 10.65 -55.62
C LEU A 743 22.76 9.55 -56.66
N SER A 744 21.68 8.79 -56.49
CA SER A 744 21.11 7.90 -57.50
C SER A 744 19.65 8.28 -57.83
N VAL A 745 19.00 7.51 -58.69
CA VAL A 745 17.55 7.59 -58.95
C VAL A 745 17.06 6.14 -59.02
N ASP A 746 16.68 5.59 -57.87
CA ASP A 746 16.40 4.15 -57.71
C ASP A 746 14.98 3.85 -57.19
N GLU A 747 14.72 2.60 -56.81
CA GLU A 747 13.41 2.15 -56.30
C GLU A 747 12.88 2.99 -55.11
N LYS A 748 13.76 3.65 -54.34
CA LYS A 748 13.39 4.62 -53.27
C LYS A 748 12.82 5.91 -53.83
N ASP A 749 13.43 6.45 -54.90
CA ASP A 749 12.95 7.68 -55.54
C ASP A 749 11.66 7.43 -56.31
N TYR A 750 11.48 6.23 -56.88
CA TYR A 750 10.19 5.82 -57.43
C TYR A 750 9.11 5.76 -56.33
N ALA A 751 9.44 5.23 -55.15
CA ALA A 751 8.52 5.21 -54.02
C ALA A 751 8.17 6.64 -53.55
N HIS A 752 9.12 7.59 -53.58
CA HIS A 752 8.84 9.00 -53.31
C HIS A 752 7.92 9.60 -54.41
N TYR A 753 8.22 9.36 -55.69
CA TYR A 753 7.40 9.84 -56.81
C TYR A 753 5.95 9.31 -56.74
N ASP A 754 5.76 8.02 -56.46
CA ASP A 754 4.44 7.36 -56.36
C ASP A 754 3.62 7.95 -55.20
N LEU A 755 4.26 8.33 -54.08
CA LEU A 755 3.64 9.05 -52.97
C LEU A 755 3.27 10.51 -53.29
N CYS A 756 3.92 11.12 -54.29
CA CYS A 756 3.65 12.48 -54.77
C CYS A 756 2.59 12.53 -55.88
N SER A 757 2.28 11.43 -56.57
CA SER A 757 1.46 11.44 -57.80
C SER A 757 -0.05 11.47 -57.54
N PHE A 758 -0.60 12.65 -57.24
CA PHE A 758 -2.04 12.86 -57.02
C PHE A 758 -2.85 13.09 -58.30
N GLY A 759 -2.18 13.30 -59.44
CA GLY A 759 -2.75 13.40 -60.79
C GLY A 759 -2.96 14.85 -61.29
N PRO A 760 -3.23 15.02 -62.59
CA PRO A 760 -3.18 16.33 -63.23
C PRO A 760 -4.25 17.28 -62.69
N GLY A 761 -3.84 18.50 -62.33
CA GLY A 761 -4.64 19.55 -61.73
C GLY A 761 -4.70 19.57 -60.19
N THR A 762 -3.89 18.77 -59.49
CA THR A 762 -3.73 18.87 -58.02
C THR A 762 -2.37 19.45 -57.66
N GLY A 763 -2.34 20.60 -56.99
CA GLY A 763 -1.11 21.29 -56.62
C GLY A 763 -0.16 20.45 -55.75
N ILE A 764 1.13 20.61 -56.01
CA ILE A 764 2.23 19.80 -55.46
C ILE A 764 2.24 19.83 -53.91
N PRO A 765 2.37 18.67 -53.23
CA PRO A 765 2.63 18.62 -51.79
C PRO A 765 4.02 19.15 -51.44
N LEU A 766 4.15 19.79 -50.26
CA LEU A 766 5.46 20.12 -49.70
C LEU A 766 6.38 18.89 -49.71
N ASN A 767 7.60 19.09 -50.19
CA ASN A 767 8.67 18.12 -50.46
C ASN A 767 8.66 17.45 -51.84
N CYS A 768 7.57 17.50 -52.61
CA CYS A 768 7.50 16.86 -53.94
C CYS A 768 8.09 17.71 -55.09
N ASP A 769 8.46 18.97 -54.84
CA ASP A 769 8.94 19.99 -55.80
C ASP A 769 10.16 19.60 -56.65
N CYS A 770 10.86 18.49 -56.36
CA CYS A 770 11.89 17.95 -57.25
C CYS A 770 11.30 17.40 -58.53
N PHE A 771 10.12 16.77 -58.43
CA PHE A 771 9.55 15.97 -59.49
C PHE A 771 8.76 16.79 -60.50
N ASP A 772 8.34 18.01 -60.17
CA ASP A 772 7.87 18.99 -61.17
C ASP A 772 9.08 19.46 -61.97
N THR A 773 9.13 19.04 -63.23
CA THR A 773 10.30 19.16 -64.09
C THR A 773 10.10 20.11 -65.26
N ASP A 774 8.89 20.64 -65.46
CA ASP A 774 8.64 21.77 -66.36
C ASP A 774 8.08 23.06 -65.70
N ASP A 775 8.06 23.11 -64.36
CA ASP A 775 7.80 24.30 -63.51
C ASP A 775 6.35 24.82 -63.69
N ASP A 776 5.41 23.87 -63.72
CA ASP A 776 3.99 24.01 -64.08
C ASP A 776 3.06 24.07 -62.84
N GLY A 777 3.40 23.34 -61.77
CA GLY A 777 2.71 23.39 -60.48
C GLY A 777 1.76 22.23 -60.16
N ASP A 778 1.69 21.17 -60.97
CA ASP A 778 1.19 19.85 -60.56
C ASP A 778 2.18 18.70 -60.87
N LEU A 779 1.73 17.47 -61.07
CA LEU A 779 2.60 16.31 -61.38
C LEU A 779 1.93 15.40 -62.41
N ASP A 780 2.52 15.38 -63.61
CA ASP A 780 1.89 14.94 -64.85
C ASP A 780 2.66 13.78 -65.53
N LEU A 781 2.20 13.37 -66.72
CA LEU A 781 2.89 12.43 -67.60
C LEU A 781 4.20 12.98 -68.19
N VAL A 782 4.43 14.30 -68.20
CA VAL A 782 5.72 14.92 -68.53
C VAL A 782 6.75 14.58 -67.46
N ASP A 783 6.43 14.82 -66.19
CA ASP A 783 7.30 14.54 -65.04
C ASP A 783 7.63 13.07 -64.90
N PHE A 784 6.62 12.20 -65.03
CA PHE A 784 6.84 10.76 -65.00
C PHE A 784 7.75 10.29 -66.14
N ALA A 785 7.69 10.94 -67.30
CA ALA A 785 8.58 10.66 -68.42
C ALA A 785 10.01 11.22 -68.21
N GLY A 786 10.16 12.32 -67.45
CA GLY A 786 11.45 12.80 -66.97
C GLY A 786 12.07 11.82 -65.97
N PHE A 787 11.32 11.48 -64.92
CA PHE A 787 11.73 10.54 -63.87
C PHE A 787 12.14 9.18 -64.46
N GLN A 788 11.31 8.59 -65.33
CA GLN A 788 11.60 7.34 -66.01
C GLN A 788 12.82 7.42 -66.96
N ALA A 789 13.26 8.62 -67.36
CA ALA A 789 14.46 8.82 -68.16
C ALA A 789 15.75 9.04 -67.32
N ALA A 790 15.62 9.21 -66.00
CA ALA A 790 16.74 9.36 -65.07
C ALA A 790 17.02 8.09 -64.22
N PHE A 791 16.03 7.22 -64.07
CA PHE A 791 16.09 5.91 -63.40
C PHE A 791 17.01 4.93 -64.16
N ASP A 792 18.01 4.33 -63.48
CA ASP A 792 19.08 3.47 -64.07
C ASP A 792 19.17 2.05 -63.45
#